data_AF-A0A133VK47-F1
#
_entry.id   AF-A0A133VK47-F1
#
_cell.length_a   1.000
_cell.length_b   1.000
_cell.length_c   1.000
_cell.angle_alpha   90.00
_cell.angle_beta   90.00
_cell.angle_gamma   90.00
#
_symmetry.space_group_name_H-M   'P 1'
#
loop_
_entity.id
_entity.type
_entity.pdbx_description
1 polymer ?
#
loop_
_entity_poly.entity_id
_entity_poly.type
_entity_poly.pdbx_seq_one_letter_code
_entity_poly.pdbx_strand_id
1 'polypeptide(L)'
;NGHGTYKAKELKQVLDYSPPTLYKHLDHLIDSNLIEKRGRGKYRLTDSGHKKVEELEDPKAVVSPSVSDDSFKEFENLLPTEYHKAFFELSISAVYAKQNLFSQRESGWPGLLVLVGPSKTYKSMLGRNILQTIGGNSIEGLKNLPQSSKGEVGVRRVKEGKEYVPKTGPELEKMLYVYDEYDDAKSNIQQQIKPFLQGESYTMVEGEKLKVQFVPILTLNGDKVKDEFDNWHIRRGFFFNTNCIKGIRQDIDRTADKIQNFLDGPLCNPRHPRPGVEFEDDLKDNFRKFYVPLLKNEFWGSQADLLPAYTSLKGRMLSPLASGSHKKDILNHAFRLLQLAETREVEATVENWRDKFSKQAEDFTDSEKLEKAIKKEKKRKAKRKKERKREVEEEKEKQKKREEEANKEKVENAVEKYDFDLKKGKITSELEALRSALYPLKHKKANKDCKPARNMLDDLLQDLEKVHSPEELEIFAEAFSEIKERSKFKKAVKIAVLRRAMDSNNLKLKVANWNYFIDKEAIRKMKKEAKKVSGASKKQIPGDSQTKTTQSKDKTKKSVPSIPSELQHSRQEQQKSEKLPPSGPSEIPPPPKKQAFVVELLNYALPGRSDYKARRENYEQKKNDAELAAVKERGKEIRKNARIREKQREENRTGRPRHGTPADEL
;
A
#
# COMPACT_ATOMS: atom_id res chain seq x y z
N ASN A 1 -40.14 8.29 -32.63
CA ASN A 1 -40.82 9.17 -33.62
C ASN A 1 -40.52 10.63 -33.34
N GLY A 2 -39.72 11.22 -34.23
CA GLY A 2 -39.75 12.63 -34.64
C GLY A 2 -39.60 13.69 -33.55
N HIS A 3 -38.37 14.19 -33.36
CA HIS A 3 -38.11 15.55 -32.87
C HIS A 3 -38.68 15.97 -31.50
N GLY A 4 -39.11 15.00 -30.68
CA GLY A 4 -39.67 15.29 -29.35
C GLY A 4 -38.63 15.94 -28.43
N THR A 5 -38.98 17.09 -27.87
CA THR A 5 -38.21 17.68 -26.76
C THR A 5 -38.60 17.00 -25.44
N TYR A 6 -37.62 16.45 -24.73
CA TYR A 6 -37.76 15.85 -23.41
C TYR A 6 -37.55 16.90 -22.32
N LYS A 7 -38.41 16.94 -21.29
CA LYS A 7 -38.20 17.83 -20.14
C LYS A 7 -37.30 17.17 -19.10
N ALA A 8 -36.37 17.92 -18.50
CA ALA A 8 -35.50 17.46 -17.41
C ALA A 8 -36.30 16.84 -16.26
N LYS A 9 -37.48 17.40 -15.94
CA LYS A 9 -38.35 16.88 -14.86
C LYS A 9 -38.88 15.47 -15.18
N GLU A 10 -39.21 15.21 -16.44
CA GLU A 10 -39.67 13.91 -16.92
C GLU A 10 -38.49 12.93 -16.95
N LEU A 11 -37.34 13.34 -17.47
CA LEU A 11 -36.12 12.53 -17.45
C LEU A 11 -35.72 12.15 -16.02
N LYS A 12 -35.78 13.09 -15.07
CA LYS A 12 -35.51 12.84 -13.65
C LYS A 12 -36.42 11.75 -13.08
N GLN A 13 -37.72 11.81 -13.40
CA GLN A 13 -38.71 10.84 -12.91
C GLN A 13 -38.48 9.44 -13.46
N VAL A 14 -38.06 9.32 -14.72
CA VAL A 14 -37.82 8.03 -15.36
C VAL A 14 -36.47 7.43 -14.94
N LEU A 15 -35.44 8.26 -14.77
CA LEU A 15 -34.07 7.84 -14.44
C LEU A 15 -33.80 7.62 -12.95
N ASP A 16 -34.69 8.13 -12.10
CA ASP A 16 -34.49 8.21 -10.66
C ASP A 16 -33.16 8.88 -10.23
N TYR A 17 -32.70 9.86 -11.02
CA TYR A 17 -31.46 10.60 -10.73
C TYR A 17 -31.69 11.81 -9.81
N SER A 18 -30.69 12.09 -8.97
CA SER A 18 -30.62 13.39 -8.29
C SER A 18 -30.48 14.53 -9.31
N PRO A 19 -31.04 15.73 -9.07
CA PRO A 19 -30.95 16.83 -10.03
C PRO A 19 -29.51 17.18 -10.46
N PRO A 20 -28.51 17.28 -9.57
CA PRO A 20 -27.13 17.56 -9.97
C PRO A 20 -26.53 16.47 -10.87
N THR A 21 -26.84 15.20 -10.59
CA THR A 21 -26.39 14.04 -11.40
C THR A 21 -26.99 14.09 -12.79
N LEU A 22 -28.29 14.36 -12.88
CA LEU A 22 -29.00 14.48 -14.15
C LEU A 22 -28.41 15.59 -15.03
N TYR A 23 -28.21 16.80 -14.48
CA TYR A 23 -27.66 17.91 -15.27
C TYR A 23 -26.25 17.63 -15.75
N LYS A 24 -25.40 17.02 -14.91
CA LYS A 24 -24.05 16.62 -15.31
C LYS A 24 -24.06 15.65 -16.50
N HIS A 25 -25.01 14.72 -16.54
CA HIS A 25 -25.12 13.79 -17.68
C HIS A 25 -25.66 14.47 -18.93
N LEU A 26 -26.63 15.37 -18.77
CA LEU A 26 -27.16 16.15 -19.88
C LEU A 26 -26.07 17.05 -20.48
N ASP A 27 -25.23 17.67 -19.65
CA ASP A 27 -24.08 18.46 -20.10
C ASP A 27 -23.09 17.59 -20.89
N HIS A 28 -22.74 16.39 -20.41
CA HIS A 28 -21.86 15.48 -21.14
C HIS A 28 -22.44 15.05 -22.51
N LEU A 29 -23.76 14.77 -22.57
CA LEU A 29 -24.41 14.43 -23.83
C LEU A 29 -24.49 15.61 -24.81
N ILE A 30 -24.57 16.85 -24.28
CA ILE A 30 -24.46 18.07 -25.07
C ILE A 30 -23.03 18.23 -25.61
N ASP A 31 -22.02 18.06 -24.76
CA ASP A 31 -20.61 18.14 -25.14
C ASP A 31 -20.25 17.10 -26.20
N SER A 32 -20.89 15.92 -26.14
CA SER A 32 -20.73 14.83 -27.12
C SER A 32 -21.56 15.04 -28.40
N ASN A 33 -22.27 16.17 -28.54
CA ASN A 33 -23.17 16.49 -29.64
C ASN A 33 -24.24 15.41 -29.88
N LEU A 34 -24.67 14.69 -28.85
CA LEU A 34 -25.72 13.66 -28.94
C LEU A 34 -27.10 14.23 -28.61
N ILE A 35 -27.15 15.23 -27.74
CA ILE A 35 -28.38 16.00 -27.46
C ILE A 35 -28.08 17.50 -27.55
N GLU A 36 -29.12 18.29 -27.76
CA GLU A 36 -29.08 19.75 -27.79
C GLU A 36 -30.15 20.33 -26.85
N LYS A 37 -29.86 21.51 -26.31
CA LYS A 37 -30.78 22.22 -25.43
C LYS A 37 -31.69 23.13 -26.25
N ARG A 38 -33.01 22.88 -26.22
CA ARG A 38 -34.03 23.65 -26.96
C ARG A 38 -34.79 24.66 -26.09
N GLY A 39 -34.38 24.83 -24.83
CA GLY A 39 -34.98 25.77 -23.89
C GLY A 39 -34.69 25.40 -22.44
N ARG A 40 -35.30 26.12 -21.49
CA ARG A 40 -35.08 25.86 -20.05
C ARG A 40 -35.57 24.45 -19.68
N GLY A 41 -34.61 23.57 -19.42
CA GLY A 41 -34.87 22.18 -19.04
C GLY A 41 -35.50 21.34 -20.15
N LYS A 42 -35.35 21.71 -21.43
CA LYS A 42 -35.85 20.94 -22.58
C LYS A 42 -34.69 20.51 -23.48
N TYR A 43 -34.62 19.23 -23.80
CA TYR A 43 -33.53 18.61 -24.56
C TYR A 43 -34.08 17.82 -25.74
N ARG A 44 -33.34 17.76 -26.84
CA ARG A 44 -33.69 16.99 -28.04
C ARG A 44 -32.45 16.25 -28.54
N LEU A 45 -32.63 15.11 -29.20
CA LEU A 45 -31.54 14.43 -29.90
C LEU A 45 -31.09 15.27 -31.12
N THR A 46 -29.79 15.34 -31.33
CA THR A 46 -29.19 15.85 -32.58
C THR A 46 -29.24 14.75 -33.66
N ASP A 47 -28.84 15.05 -34.89
CA ASP A 47 -28.74 14.02 -35.95
C ASP A 47 -27.70 12.94 -35.59
N SER A 48 -26.60 13.34 -34.94
CA SER A 48 -25.61 12.40 -34.39
C SER A 48 -26.20 11.56 -33.26
N GLY A 49 -27.05 12.15 -32.42
CA GLY A 49 -27.80 11.44 -31.39
C GLY A 49 -28.77 10.42 -31.99
N HIS A 50 -29.49 10.81 -33.04
CA HIS A 50 -30.39 9.92 -33.77
C HIS A 50 -29.64 8.76 -34.42
N LYS A 51 -28.52 9.02 -35.10
CA LYS A 51 -27.68 7.96 -35.68
C LYS A 51 -27.11 7.03 -34.61
N LYS A 52 -26.71 7.58 -33.45
CA LYS A 52 -26.24 6.78 -32.32
C LYS A 52 -27.36 5.92 -31.72
N VAL A 53 -28.59 6.46 -31.67
CA VAL A 53 -29.78 5.69 -31.30
C VAL A 53 -30.05 4.59 -32.31
N GLU A 54 -29.99 4.87 -33.61
CA GLU A 54 -30.16 3.85 -34.66
C GLU A 54 -29.09 2.75 -34.60
N GLU A 55 -27.83 3.10 -34.32
CA GLU A 55 -26.74 2.14 -34.05
C GLU A 55 -27.00 1.27 -32.81
N LEU A 56 -27.70 1.81 -31.80
CA LEU A 56 -28.12 1.09 -30.60
C LEU A 56 -29.44 0.33 -30.81
N GLU A 57 -30.28 0.74 -31.76
CA GLU A 57 -31.57 0.14 -32.11
C GLU A 57 -31.44 -0.99 -33.15
N ASP A 58 -30.27 -1.20 -33.76
CA ASP A 58 -30.05 -2.33 -34.67
C ASP A 58 -30.46 -3.64 -33.95
N PRO A 59 -31.48 -4.37 -34.42
CA PRO A 59 -31.94 -5.62 -33.81
C PRO A 59 -30.83 -6.68 -33.73
N LYS A 60 -29.77 -6.54 -34.54
CA LYS A 60 -28.56 -7.38 -34.45
C LYS A 60 -27.59 -6.95 -33.35
N ALA A 61 -27.70 -5.72 -32.84
CA ALA A 61 -26.92 -5.19 -31.72
C ALA A 61 -27.58 -5.44 -30.35
N VAL A 62 -28.92 -5.42 -30.27
CA VAL A 62 -29.68 -5.67 -29.04
C VAL A 62 -30.01 -7.15 -28.86
N VAL A 63 -28.98 -7.98 -28.78
CA VAL A 63 -29.06 -9.20 -27.96
C VAL A 63 -28.35 -8.85 -26.67
N SER A 64 -29.03 -8.08 -25.81
CA SER A 64 -28.69 -8.05 -24.40
C SER A 64 -29.47 -9.22 -23.81
N PRO A 65 -28.86 -10.41 -23.63
CA PRO A 65 -29.60 -11.54 -23.14
C PRO A 65 -30.05 -11.20 -21.73
N SER A 66 -31.36 -11.05 -21.56
CA SER A 66 -31.94 -11.32 -20.27
C SER A 66 -31.45 -12.71 -19.85
N VAL A 67 -31.08 -12.85 -18.58
CA VAL A 67 -30.56 -14.07 -17.91
C VAL A 67 -31.46 -15.33 -18.10
N SER A 68 -32.59 -15.18 -18.81
CA SER A 68 -33.54 -16.19 -19.23
C SER A 68 -33.33 -16.76 -20.63
N ASP A 69 -32.31 -16.38 -21.40
CA ASP A 69 -32.08 -17.01 -22.72
C ASP A 69 -31.60 -18.45 -22.50
N ASP A 70 -32.56 -19.38 -22.49
CA ASP A 70 -32.36 -20.81 -22.43
C ASP A 70 -31.31 -21.26 -23.46
N SER A 71 -31.22 -20.57 -24.60
CA SER A 71 -30.20 -20.80 -25.64
C SER A 71 -28.76 -20.70 -25.15
N PHE A 72 -28.43 -19.78 -24.23
CA PHE A 72 -27.06 -19.68 -23.70
C PHE A 72 -26.72 -20.90 -22.82
N LYS A 73 -27.68 -21.35 -21.99
CA LYS A 73 -27.52 -22.54 -21.16
C LYS A 73 -27.50 -23.82 -21.99
N GLU A 74 -28.35 -23.90 -23.02
CA GLU A 74 -28.35 -24.99 -23.99
C GLU A 74 -26.99 -25.10 -24.68
N PHE A 75 -26.45 -23.99 -25.17
CA PHE A 75 -25.10 -23.95 -25.73
C PHE A 75 -24.04 -24.42 -24.72
N GLU A 76 -24.07 -23.93 -23.48
CA GLU A 76 -23.12 -24.36 -22.46
C GLU A 76 -23.19 -25.87 -22.20
N ASN A 77 -24.38 -26.48 -22.31
CA ASN A 77 -24.59 -27.92 -22.13
C ASN A 77 -24.14 -28.74 -23.34
N LEU A 78 -23.98 -28.12 -24.52
CA LEU A 78 -23.39 -28.77 -25.68
C LEU A 78 -21.86 -28.86 -25.61
N LEU A 79 -21.20 -28.08 -24.74
CA LEU A 79 -19.75 -28.10 -24.62
C LEU A 79 -19.24 -29.49 -24.16
N PRO A 80 -18.15 -30.03 -24.73
CA PRO A 80 -17.82 -31.44 -24.56
C PRO A 80 -17.55 -31.89 -23.13
N THR A 81 -16.98 -31.01 -22.30
CA THR A 81 -16.65 -31.33 -20.90
C THR A 81 -16.82 -30.10 -20.02
N GLU A 82 -16.86 -30.33 -18.70
CA GLU A 82 -16.87 -29.25 -17.71
C GLU A 82 -15.65 -28.31 -17.81
N TYR A 83 -14.50 -28.79 -18.30
CA TYR A 83 -13.31 -27.98 -18.51
C TYR A 83 -13.43 -27.04 -19.71
N HIS A 84 -14.06 -27.50 -20.81
CA HIS A 84 -14.41 -26.61 -21.93
C HIS A 84 -15.39 -25.53 -21.49
N LYS A 85 -16.40 -25.91 -20.70
CA LYS A 85 -17.35 -24.98 -20.10
C LYS A 85 -16.66 -23.96 -19.20
N ALA A 86 -15.74 -24.40 -18.33
CA ALA A 86 -14.95 -23.51 -17.50
C ALA A 86 -14.12 -22.51 -18.34
N PHE A 87 -13.42 -22.98 -19.36
CA PHE A 87 -12.63 -22.12 -20.24
C PHE A 87 -13.49 -21.13 -21.02
N PHE A 88 -14.62 -21.60 -21.58
CA PHE A 88 -15.60 -20.77 -22.27
C PHE A 88 -16.12 -19.65 -21.35
N GLU A 89 -16.65 -19.98 -20.18
CA GLU A 89 -17.20 -19.01 -19.22
C GLU A 89 -16.15 -17.97 -18.80
N LEU A 90 -14.92 -18.41 -18.55
CA LEU A 90 -13.80 -17.52 -18.18
C LEU A 90 -13.38 -16.62 -19.34
N SER A 91 -13.45 -17.10 -20.58
CA SER A 91 -13.17 -16.32 -21.79
C SER A 91 -14.21 -15.22 -21.99
N ILE A 92 -15.50 -15.56 -21.89
CA ILE A 92 -16.60 -14.58 -21.96
C ILE A 92 -16.44 -13.54 -20.84
N SER A 93 -16.16 -13.99 -19.61
CA SER A 93 -15.91 -13.11 -18.46
C SER A 93 -14.74 -12.14 -18.73
N ALA A 94 -13.64 -12.63 -19.31
CA ALA A 94 -12.49 -11.82 -19.67
C ALA A 94 -12.82 -10.77 -20.74
N VAL A 95 -13.58 -11.14 -21.78
CA VAL A 95 -14.01 -10.22 -22.84
C VAL A 95 -14.91 -9.13 -22.28
N TYR A 96 -15.92 -9.48 -21.48
CA TYR A 96 -16.79 -8.50 -20.83
C TYR A 96 -16.00 -7.56 -19.91
N ALA A 97 -15.04 -8.10 -19.14
CA ALA A 97 -14.17 -7.26 -18.32
C ALA A 97 -13.37 -6.27 -19.19
N LYS A 98 -12.71 -6.77 -20.24
CA LYS A 98 -11.86 -5.96 -21.10
C LYS A 98 -12.66 -4.88 -21.83
N GLN A 99 -13.85 -5.18 -22.34
CA GLN A 99 -14.67 -4.20 -23.06
C GLN A 99 -15.27 -3.13 -22.16
N ASN A 100 -15.70 -3.49 -20.94
CA ASN A 100 -16.51 -2.59 -20.11
C ASN A 100 -15.71 -1.91 -19.00
N LEU A 101 -14.54 -2.44 -18.65
CA LEU A 101 -13.70 -1.90 -17.58
C LEU A 101 -12.41 -1.29 -18.11
N PHE A 102 -12.15 -1.30 -19.43
CA PHE A 102 -10.87 -0.91 -20.04
C PHE A 102 -10.32 0.42 -19.52
N SER A 103 -11.18 1.42 -19.42
CA SER A 103 -10.83 2.78 -19.01
C SER A 103 -10.47 2.91 -17.54
N GLN A 104 -10.82 1.93 -16.71
CA GLN A 104 -10.66 1.98 -15.26
C GLN A 104 -9.29 1.47 -14.80
N ARG A 105 -8.53 0.77 -15.65
CA ARG A 105 -7.27 0.11 -15.28
C ARG A 105 -6.29 0.08 -16.43
N GLU A 106 -5.02 0.30 -16.12
CA GLU A 106 -3.94 0.17 -17.11
C GLU A 106 -3.40 -1.26 -17.21
N SER A 107 -3.49 -2.06 -16.14
CA SER A 107 -2.91 -3.40 -16.07
C SER A 107 -3.80 -4.39 -15.31
N GLY A 108 -3.38 -5.66 -15.28
CA GLY A 108 -4.08 -6.72 -14.55
C GLY A 108 -5.32 -7.27 -15.27
N TRP A 109 -5.29 -7.20 -16.60
CA TRP A 109 -6.23 -7.91 -17.46
C TRP A 109 -5.88 -9.40 -17.50
N PRO A 110 -6.85 -10.30 -17.79
CA PRO A 110 -6.55 -11.65 -18.26
C PRO A 110 -5.69 -11.52 -19.51
N GLY A 111 -4.37 -11.60 -19.31
CA GLY A 111 -3.40 -11.27 -20.34
C GLY A 111 -3.28 -12.37 -21.37
N LEU A 112 -3.73 -13.57 -21.03
CA LEU A 112 -3.52 -14.76 -21.85
C LEU A 112 -4.56 -15.83 -21.52
N LEU A 113 -5.26 -16.35 -22.52
CA LEU A 113 -6.07 -17.56 -22.39
C LEU A 113 -5.41 -18.66 -23.21
N VAL A 114 -5.04 -19.78 -22.59
CA VAL A 114 -4.24 -20.84 -23.24
C VAL A 114 -4.99 -22.14 -23.30
N LEU A 115 -5.13 -22.67 -24.51
CA LEU A 115 -5.56 -24.02 -24.79
C LEU A 115 -4.34 -24.83 -25.20
N VAL A 116 -3.91 -25.79 -24.38
CA VAL A 116 -2.72 -26.59 -24.64
C VAL A 116 -3.07 -28.08 -24.69
N GLY A 117 -2.22 -28.88 -25.33
CA GLY A 117 -2.38 -30.33 -25.44
C GLY A 117 -2.56 -30.77 -26.89
N PRO A 118 -2.80 -32.05 -27.14
CA PRO A 118 -2.67 -32.66 -28.47
C PRO A 118 -3.71 -32.12 -29.47
N SER A 119 -3.46 -32.33 -30.76
CA SER A 119 -4.44 -32.02 -31.81
C SER A 119 -5.75 -32.81 -31.61
N LYS A 120 -6.84 -32.29 -32.22
CA LYS A 120 -8.19 -32.88 -32.16
C LYS A 120 -8.79 -32.96 -30.75
N THR A 121 -8.49 -31.98 -29.91
CA THR A 121 -9.07 -31.82 -28.56
C THR A 121 -9.95 -30.56 -28.46
N TYR A 122 -10.57 -30.16 -29.57
CA TYR A 122 -11.50 -29.05 -29.62
C TYR A 122 -10.92 -27.64 -29.38
N LYS A 123 -9.59 -27.45 -29.35
CA LYS A 123 -8.96 -26.14 -29.05
C LYS A 123 -9.36 -25.03 -30.02
N SER A 124 -9.05 -25.20 -31.31
CA SER A 124 -9.34 -24.20 -32.35
C SER A 124 -10.85 -23.99 -32.50
N MET A 125 -11.64 -25.06 -32.37
CA MET A 125 -13.09 -25.00 -32.43
C MET A 125 -13.68 -24.20 -31.25
N LEU A 126 -13.19 -24.43 -30.04
CA LEU A 126 -13.61 -23.67 -28.87
C LEU A 126 -13.35 -22.17 -29.05
N GLY A 127 -12.17 -21.81 -29.60
CA GLY A 127 -11.85 -20.42 -29.95
C GLY A 127 -12.86 -19.82 -30.95
N ARG A 128 -13.20 -20.55 -32.01
CA ARG A 128 -14.21 -20.13 -33.00
C ARG A 128 -15.58 -19.96 -32.38
N ASN A 129 -16.01 -20.89 -31.54
CA ASN A 129 -17.31 -20.83 -30.89
C ASN A 129 -17.40 -19.64 -29.95
N ILE A 130 -16.35 -19.35 -29.16
CA ILE A 130 -16.31 -18.16 -28.31
C ILE A 130 -16.44 -16.89 -29.17
N LEU A 131 -15.71 -16.80 -30.29
CA LEU A 131 -15.83 -15.67 -31.23
C LEU A 131 -17.26 -15.52 -31.74
N GLN A 132 -17.89 -16.59 -32.22
CA GLN A 132 -19.27 -16.58 -32.71
C GLN A 132 -20.27 -16.19 -31.62
N THR A 133 -20.13 -16.76 -30.41
CA THR A 133 -20.99 -16.43 -29.24
C THR A 133 -21.02 -14.94 -28.98
N ILE A 134 -19.88 -14.24 -29.09
CA ILE A 134 -19.79 -12.78 -28.84
C ILE A 134 -20.05 -11.91 -30.09
N GLY A 135 -20.49 -12.49 -31.21
CA GLY A 135 -20.73 -11.78 -32.46
C GLY A 135 -19.46 -11.38 -33.23
N GLY A 136 -18.33 -11.99 -32.90
CA GLY A 136 -17.10 -11.86 -33.67
C GLY A 136 -17.14 -12.70 -34.96
N ASN A 137 -16.54 -12.18 -36.02
CA ASN A 137 -16.30 -12.97 -37.23
C ASN A 137 -15.22 -14.02 -36.95
N SER A 138 -15.57 -15.30 -37.01
CA SER A 138 -14.66 -16.42 -36.71
C SER A 138 -13.51 -16.55 -37.71
N ILE A 139 -13.67 -16.07 -38.94
CA ILE A 139 -12.63 -16.08 -39.97
C ILE A 139 -11.61 -14.97 -39.70
N GLU A 140 -12.07 -13.78 -39.35
CA GLU A 140 -11.19 -12.64 -39.11
C GLU A 140 -10.57 -12.63 -37.72
N GLY A 141 -11.27 -13.22 -36.74
CA GLY A 141 -10.84 -13.27 -35.34
C GLY A 141 -9.96 -14.46 -35.00
N LEU A 142 -9.71 -15.39 -35.94
CA LEU A 142 -8.83 -16.54 -35.77
C LEU A 142 -7.71 -16.51 -36.80
N LYS A 143 -6.47 -16.63 -36.32
CA LYS A 143 -5.27 -16.63 -37.16
C LYS A 143 -4.49 -17.92 -36.99
N ASN A 144 -4.34 -18.68 -38.08
CA ASN A 144 -3.38 -19.77 -38.17
C ASN A 144 -1.95 -19.19 -38.24
N LEU A 145 -1.18 -19.36 -37.17
CA LEU A 145 0.15 -18.76 -37.05
C LEU A 145 1.25 -19.45 -37.87
N PRO A 146 1.27 -20.78 -38.04
CA PRO A 146 2.22 -21.47 -38.94
C PRO A 146 2.21 -20.92 -40.37
N GLN A 147 1.04 -20.53 -40.85
CA GLN A 147 0.86 -19.97 -42.20
C GLN A 147 1.08 -18.46 -42.28
N SER A 148 1.33 -17.79 -41.15
CA SER A 148 1.44 -16.33 -41.10
C SER A 148 2.80 -15.84 -41.62
N SER A 149 2.77 -14.74 -42.38
CA SER A 149 4.00 -14.02 -42.77
C SER A 149 4.37 -12.93 -41.75
N LYS A 150 5.63 -12.44 -41.81
CA LYS A 150 6.13 -11.41 -40.89
C LYS A 150 5.32 -10.12 -41.06
N GLY A 151 4.79 -9.60 -39.95
CA GLY A 151 4.01 -8.36 -39.94
C GLY A 151 2.53 -8.52 -40.26
N GLU A 152 2.02 -9.75 -40.42
CA GLU A 152 0.57 -9.99 -40.43
C GLU A 152 -0.08 -9.81 -39.06
N VAL A 153 0.73 -9.88 -38.00
CA VAL A 153 0.33 -9.66 -36.61
C VAL A 153 1.17 -8.54 -36.02
N GLY A 154 0.56 -7.75 -35.14
CA GLY A 154 1.16 -6.64 -34.42
C GLY A 154 1.16 -5.35 -35.24
N VAL A 155 2.35 -4.82 -35.51
CA VAL A 155 2.50 -3.64 -36.38
C VAL A 155 3.43 -4.00 -37.52
N ARG A 156 3.08 -3.51 -38.70
CA ARG A 156 3.95 -3.52 -39.86
C ARG A 156 4.05 -2.14 -40.48
N ARG A 157 5.11 -1.89 -41.21
CA ARG A 157 5.21 -0.73 -42.09
C ARG A 157 4.70 -1.07 -43.47
N VAL A 158 3.75 -0.29 -43.96
CA VAL A 158 3.23 -0.39 -45.32
C VAL A 158 3.70 0.83 -46.09
N LYS A 159 4.16 0.63 -47.32
CA LYS A 159 4.57 1.74 -48.19
C LYS A 159 3.32 2.41 -48.74
N GLU A 160 3.07 3.64 -48.30
CA GLU A 160 1.99 4.49 -48.81
C GLU A 160 2.64 5.67 -49.55
N GLY A 161 2.66 5.59 -50.89
CA GLY A 161 3.39 6.53 -51.74
C GLY A 161 4.92 6.39 -51.58
N LYS A 162 5.56 7.44 -51.06
CA LYS A 162 7.02 7.48 -50.82
C LYS A 162 7.41 7.18 -49.37
N GLU A 163 6.44 7.11 -48.46
CA GLU A 163 6.69 6.95 -47.03
C GLU A 163 6.25 5.56 -46.56
N TYR A 164 6.85 5.11 -45.46
CA TYR A 164 6.46 3.89 -44.77
C TYR A 164 5.64 4.27 -43.56
N VAL A 165 4.35 3.93 -43.58
CA VAL A 165 3.39 4.27 -42.53
C VAL A 165 3.17 3.03 -41.64
N PRO A 166 3.14 3.17 -40.31
CA PRO A 166 2.78 2.06 -39.42
C PRO A 166 1.31 1.69 -39.63
N LYS A 167 1.05 0.41 -39.83
CA LYS A 167 -0.28 -0.18 -39.93
C LYS A 167 -0.41 -1.27 -38.87
N THR A 168 -1.45 -1.14 -38.04
CA THR A 168 -1.81 -2.12 -37.03
C THR A 168 -2.44 -3.36 -37.64
N GLY A 169 -2.21 -4.50 -37.01
CA GLY A 169 -2.86 -5.76 -37.32
C GLY A 169 -4.35 -5.74 -36.96
N PRO A 170 -5.15 -6.62 -37.62
CA PRO A 170 -6.60 -6.66 -37.42
C PRO A 170 -7.02 -6.98 -35.99
N GLU A 171 -6.17 -7.66 -35.20
CA GLU A 171 -6.46 -8.03 -33.81
C GLU A 171 -6.74 -6.83 -32.90
N LEU A 172 -6.11 -5.67 -33.16
CA LEU A 172 -6.25 -4.48 -32.34
C LEU A 172 -7.63 -3.83 -32.45
N GLU A 173 -8.41 -4.20 -33.48
CA GLU A 173 -9.77 -3.72 -33.72
C GLU A 173 -10.84 -4.70 -33.19
N LYS A 174 -10.44 -5.87 -32.68
CA LYS A 174 -11.36 -6.91 -32.22
C LYS A 174 -11.54 -6.89 -30.69
N MET A 175 -12.56 -7.60 -30.21
CA MET A 175 -12.77 -7.81 -28.77
C MET A 175 -12.04 -9.04 -28.24
N LEU A 176 -11.82 -10.01 -29.13
CA LEU A 176 -11.18 -11.30 -28.88
C LEU A 176 -10.40 -11.67 -30.14
N TYR A 177 -9.22 -12.26 -29.97
CA TYR A 177 -8.43 -12.76 -31.08
C TYR A 177 -7.81 -14.10 -30.72
N VAL A 178 -7.95 -15.08 -31.60
CA VAL A 178 -7.46 -16.45 -31.44
C VAL A 178 -6.22 -16.63 -32.30
N TYR A 179 -5.11 -16.87 -31.66
CA TYR A 179 -3.84 -17.23 -32.25
C TYR A 179 -3.71 -18.75 -32.23
N ASP A 180 -3.99 -19.37 -33.36
CA ASP A 180 -4.04 -20.82 -33.51
C ASP A 180 -2.64 -21.37 -33.85
N GLU A 181 -2.26 -22.48 -33.19
CA GLU A 181 -0.98 -23.18 -33.36
C GLU A 181 0.24 -22.30 -33.08
N TYR A 182 0.24 -21.63 -31.92
CA TYR A 182 1.29 -20.69 -31.53
C TYR A 182 2.67 -21.34 -31.39
N ASP A 183 2.73 -22.57 -30.92
CA ASP A 183 3.96 -23.36 -30.76
C ASP A 183 4.65 -23.67 -32.10
N ASP A 184 3.86 -23.83 -33.17
CA ASP A 184 4.35 -24.10 -34.52
C ASP A 184 4.67 -22.80 -35.31
N ALA A 185 4.42 -21.63 -34.72
CA ALA A 185 4.69 -20.33 -35.34
C ALA A 185 6.19 -20.02 -35.41
N LYS A 186 6.61 -19.28 -36.45
CA LYS A 186 8.00 -18.79 -36.56
C LYS A 186 8.35 -17.92 -35.35
N SER A 187 9.56 -18.05 -34.81
CA SER A 187 10.01 -17.34 -33.60
C SER A 187 9.79 -15.82 -33.66
N ASN A 188 9.98 -15.19 -34.83
CA ASN A 188 9.74 -13.76 -34.99
C ASN A 188 8.26 -13.37 -34.82
N ILE A 189 7.32 -14.25 -35.19
CA ILE A 189 5.88 -14.03 -35.03
C ILE A 189 5.50 -14.21 -33.55
N GLN A 190 6.03 -15.26 -32.90
CA GLN A 190 5.86 -15.45 -31.45
C GLN A 190 6.31 -14.21 -30.67
N GLN A 191 7.50 -13.68 -30.99
CA GLN A 191 8.03 -12.46 -30.35
C GLN A 191 7.18 -11.21 -30.64
N GLN A 192 6.54 -11.11 -31.81
CA GLN A 192 5.61 -10.03 -32.12
C GLN A 192 4.31 -10.11 -31.30
N ILE A 193 3.88 -11.31 -30.93
CA ILE A 193 2.64 -11.53 -30.18
C ILE A 193 2.83 -11.32 -28.67
N LYS A 194 3.98 -11.71 -28.12
CA LYS A 194 4.29 -11.65 -26.67
C LYS A 194 3.89 -10.33 -25.98
N PRO A 195 4.09 -9.12 -26.55
CA PRO A 195 3.67 -7.88 -25.92
C PRO A 195 2.16 -7.75 -25.70
N PHE A 196 1.33 -8.46 -26.47
CA PHE A 196 -0.12 -8.48 -26.28
C PHE A 196 -0.58 -9.45 -25.18
N LEU A 197 0.29 -10.39 -24.78
CA LEU A 197 -0.01 -11.44 -23.81
C LEU A 197 0.16 -11.01 -22.35
N GLN A 198 0.55 -9.75 -22.12
CA GLN A 198 1.00 -9.28 -20.80
C GLN A 198 -0.13 -8.91 -19.85
N GLY A 199 -1.34 -8.72 -20.37
CA GLY A 199 -2.45 -8.20 -19.59
C GLY A 199 -2.32 -6.71 -19.29
N GLU A 200 -1.53 -6.00 -20.10
CA GLU A 200 -1.45 -4.55 -20.13
C GLU A 200 -2.52 -3.98 -21.08
N SER A 201 -2.96 -2.75 -20.83
CA SER A 201 -3.90 -2.03 -21.71
C SER A 201 -3.19 -1.43 -22.91
N TYR A 202 -1.88 -1.24 -22.79
CA TYR A 202 -1.08 -0.60 -23.81
C TYR A 202 0.22 -1.36 -24.00
N THR A 203 0.70 -1.36 -25.24
CA THR A 203 2.04 -1.83 -25.57
C THR A 203 2.77 -0.75 -26.34
N MET A 204 4.10 -0.71 -26.20
CA MET A 204 4.95 0.21 -26.93
C MET A 204 5.51 -0.51 -28.15
N VAL A 205 5.19 -0.01 -29.34
CA VAL A 205 5.72 -0.53 -30.61
C VAL A 205 6.25 0.64 -31.41
N GLU A 206 7.54 0.60 -31.76
CA GLU A 206 8.22 1.67 -32.51
C GLU A 206 8.07 3.08 -31.89
N GLY A 207 7.94 3.17 -30.55
CA GLY A 207 7.78 4.44 -29.83
C GLY A 207 6.32 4.93 -29.73
N GLU A 208 5.38 4.25 -30.38
CA GLU A 208 3.96 4.53 -30.28
C GLU A 208 3.26 3.68 -29.22
N LYS A 209 2.31 4.28 -28.52
CA LYS A 209 1.51 3.62 -27.49
C LYS A 209 0.24 3.04 -28.10
N LEU A 210 0.23 1.74 -28.37
CA LEU A 210 -0.91 1.03 -28.95
C LEU A 210 -1.86 0.55 -27.86
N LYS A 211 -3.17 0.69 -28.08
CA LYS A 211 -4.21 0.17 -27.20
C LYS A 211 -4.47 -1.31 -27.50
N VAL A 212 -4.33 -2.15 -26.49
CA VAL A 212 -4.62 -3.59 -26.56
C VAL A 212 -5.99 -3.83 -25.95
N GLN A 213 -7.06 -3.66 -26.73
CA GLN A 213 -8.45 -3.80 -26.27
C GLN A 213 -9.03 -5.20 -26.43
N PHE A 214 -8.37 -6.07 -27.21
CA PHE A 214 -8.79 -7.45 -27.37
C PHE A 214 -8.30 -8.34 -26.23
N VAL A 215 -8.94 -9.49 -26.07
CA VAL A 215 -8.46 -10.60 -25.24
C VAL A 215 -7.77 -11.62 -26.15
N PRO A 216 -6.51 -12.00 -25.89
CA PRO A 216 -5.83 -13.03 -26.68
C PRO A 216 -6.16 -14.45 -26.18
N ILE A 217 -6.52 -15.34 -27.10
CA ILE A 217 -6.53 -16.79 -26.91
C ILE A 217 -5.36 -17.38 -27.71
N LEU A 218 -4.56 -18.24 -27.10
CA LEU A 218 -3.55 -19.06 -27.77
C LEU A 218 -4.00 -20.52 -27.79
N THR A 219 -3.76 -21.21 -28.91
CA THR A 219 -3.80 -22.68 -28.95
C THR A 219 -2.39 -23.22 -29.17
N LEU A 220 -2.06 -24.32 -28.50
CA LEU A 220 -0.78 -25.01 -28.60
C LEU A 220 -0.99 -26.52 -28.71
N ASN A 221 -0.19 -27.20 -29.52
CA ASN A 221 -0.22 -28.65 -29.71
C ASN A 221 0.74 -29.42 -28.78
N GLY A 222 1.82 -28.78 -28.33
CA GLY A 222 2.80 -29.36 -27.41
C GLY A 222 2.42 -29.30 -25.93
N ASP A 223 3.18 -30.00 -25.08
CA ASP A 223 3.01 -29.99 -23.62
C ASP A 223 3.81 -28.85 -22.94
N LYS A 224 4.75 -28.23 -23.67
CA LYS A 224 5.82 -27.36 -23.15
C LYS A 224 5.42 -25.90 -22.88
N VAL A 225 4.32 -25.68 -22.17
CA VAL A 225 3.91 -24.32 -21.76
C VAL A 225 5.02 -23.55 -21.04
N LYS A 226 5.80 -24.23 -20.19
CA LYS A 226 6.86 -23.61 -19.38
C LYS A 226 8.07 -23.14 -20.20
N ASP A 227 8.31 -23.75 -21.36
CA ASP A 227 9.45 -23.39 -22.20
C ASP A 227 9.12 -22.18 -23.08
N GLU A 228 7.84 -21.94 -23.36
CA GLU A 228 7.39 -20.88 -24.27
C GLU A 228 7.05 -19.56 -23.58
N PHE A 229 6.62 -19.62 -22.32
CA PHE A 229 6.12 -18.48 -21.57
C PHE A 229 6.91 -18.22 -20.30
N ASP A 230 7.31 -16.96 -20.12
CA ASP A 230 7.85 -16.52 -18.83
C ASP A 230 6.82 -16.72 -17.71
N ASN A 231 7.31 -16.94 -16.48
CA ASN A 231 6.47 -17.13 -15.29
C ASN A 231 5.36 -16.06 -15.13
N TRP A 232 5.63 -14.80 -15.49
CA TRP A 232 4.64 -13.73 -15.33
C TRP A 232 3.47 -13.85 -16.32
N HIS A 233 3.63 -14.47 -17.49
CA HIS A 233 2.52 -14.82 -18.38
C HIS A 233 1.68 -15.94 -17.75
N ILE A 234 2.36 -16.97 -17.24
CA ILE A 234 1.73 -18.13 -16.58
C ILE A 234 0.88 -17.70 -15.39
N ARG A 235 1.31 -16.67 -14.66
CA ARG A 235 0.59 -16.07 -13.53
C ARG A 235 -0.69 -15.37 -13.90
N ARG A 236 -0.75 -14.77 -15.08
CA ARG A 236 -1.85 -13.89 -15.50
C ARG A 236 -2.81 -14.58 -16.46
N GLY A 237 -2.43 -15.75 -16.97
CA GLY A 237 -3.22 -16.50 -17.91
C GLY A 237 -4.12 -17.56 -17.28
N PHE A 238 -5.21 -17.87 -17.99
CA PHE A 238 -6.04 -19.03 -17.71
C PHE A 238 -5.67 -20.15 -18.67
N PHE A 239 -5.28 -21.30 -18.11
CA PHE A 239 -4.71 -22.41 -18.87
C PHE A 239 -5.64 -23.60 -18.77
N PHE A 240 -6.02 -24.14 -19.92
CA PHE A 240 -6.72 -25.40 -20.03
C PHE A 240 -5.84 -26.37 -20.82
N ASN A 241 -5.33 -27.39 -20.12
CA ASN A 241 -4.60 -28.48 -20.74
C ASN A 241 -5.56 -29.61 -21.13
N THR A 242 -5.76 -29.75 -22.42
CA THR A 242 -6.65 -30.72 -23.03
C THR A 242 -6.10 -32.16 -23.05
N ASN A 243 -4.92 -32.41 -22.49
CA ASN A 243 -4.46 -33.79 -22.27
C ASN A 243 -5.40 -34.59 -21.37
N CYS A 244 -6.02 -33.95 -20.38
CA CYS A 244 -6.94 -34.62 -19.45
C CYS A 244 -8.18 -35.22 -20.13
N ILE A 245 -8.49 -34.80 -21.37
CA ILE A 245 -9.65 -35.25 -22.15
C ILE A 245 -9.26 -36.15 -23.34
N LYS A 246 -7.99 -36.54 -23.45
CA LYS A 246 -7.47 -37.41 -24.54
C LYS A 246 -8.22 -38.74 -24.65
N GLY A 247 -8.76 -39.26 -23.54
CA GLY A 247 -9.58 -40.49 -23.53
C GLY A 247 -11.04 -40.31 -23.97
N ILE A 248 -11.57 -39.07 -24.02
CA ILE A 248 -13.00 -38.76 -24.23
C ILE A 248 -13.25 -38.34 -25.69
N ARG A 249 -12.37 -38.74 -26.61
CA ARG A 249 -12.27 -38.19 -27.98
C ARG A 249 -13.36 -38.63 -28.96
N GLN A 250 -14.19 -39.62 -28.62
CA GLN A 250 -14.93 -40.37 -29.63
C GLN A 250 -16.03 -39.58 -30.35
N ASP A 251 -16.46 -38.42 -29.85
CA ASP A 251 -17.51 -37.60 -30.49
C ASP A 251 -17.20 -36.10 -30.56
N ILE A 252 -15.92 -35.69 -30.48
CA ILE A 252 -15.56 -34.25 -30.49
C ILE A 252 -16.00 -33.57 -31.79
N ASP A 253 -15.80 -34.22 -32.94
CA ASP A 253 -16.18 -33.67 -34.25
C ASP A 253 -17.71 -33.56 -34.39
N ARG A 254 -18.46 -34.58 -33.96
CA ARG A 254 -19.94 -34.51 -33.94
C ARG A 254 -20.46 -33.42 -33.01
N THR A 255 -19.76 -33.18 -31.90
CA THR A 255 -20.10 -32.12 -30.95
C THR A 255 -19.78 -30.74 -31.53
N ALA A 256 -18.68 -30.61 -32.29
CA ALA A 256 -18.38 -29.44 -33.11
C ALA A 256 -19.52 -29.11 -34.06
N ASP A 257 -19.96 -30.09 -34.86
CA ASP A 257 -21.01 -29.88 -35.86
C ASP A 257 -22.33 -29.46 -35.21
N LYS A 258 -22.72 -30.12 -34.10
CA LYS A 258 -23.92 -29.74 -33.34
C LYS A 258 -23.85 -28.30 -32.84
N ILE A 259 -22.70 -27.89 -32.31
CA ILE A 259 -22.51 -26.54 -31.80
C ILE A 259 -22.53 -25.51 -32.94
N GLN A 260 -21.87 -25.79 -34.06
CA GLN A 260 -21.89 -24.89 -35.21
C GLN A 260 -23.30 -24.69 -35.76
N ASN A 261 -24.08 -25.77 -35.84
CA ASN A 261 -25.48 -25.70 -36.26
C ASN A 261 -26.38 -24.99 -35.25
N PHE A 262 -26.03 -25.03 -33.96
CA PHE A 262 -26.74 -24.30 -32.91
C PHE A 262 -26.44 -22.79 -32.96
N LEU A 263 -25.21 -22.42 -33.28
CA LEU A 263 -24.77 -21.02 -33.36
C LEU A 263 -25.14 -20.39 -34.71
N ASP A 264 -26.42 -20.01 -34.87
CA ASP A 264 -26.91 -19.22 -36.01
C ASP A 264 -26.67 -17.69 -35.83
N GLY A 265 -25.95 -17.30 -34.78
CA GLY A 265 -25.66 -15.90 -34.47
C GLY A 265 -24.99 -15.69 -33.11
N PRO A 266 -24.75 -14.42 -32.73
CA PRO A 266 -24.27 -14.09 -31.40
C PRO A 266 -25.28 -14.50 -30.33
N LEU A 267 -24.80 -15.19 -29.30
CA LEU A 267 -25.58 -15.46 -28.09
C LEU A 267 -25.46 -14.32 -27.06
N CYS A 268 -24.43 -13.47 -27.19
CA CYS A 268 -24.27 -12.30 -26.35
C CYS A 268 -23.51 -11.17 -27.05
N ASN A 269 -23.72 -9.94 -26.57
CA ASN A 269 -22.99 -8.76 -27.05
C ASN A 269 -22.19 -8.12 -25.90
N PRO A 270 -20.85 -8.25 -25.88
CA PRO A 270 -20.00 -7.66 -24.84
C PRO A 270 -20.07 -6.13 -24.73
N ARG A 271 -20.61 -5.43 -25.74
CA ARG A 271 -20.81 -3.97 -25.73
C ARG A 271 -22.03 -3.52 -24.92
N HIS A 272 -22.92 -4.46 -24.57
CA HIS A 272 -24.09 -4.20 -23.73
C HIS A 272 -23.96 -5.00 -22.43
N PRO A 273 -23.23 -4.47 -21.44
CA PRO A 273 -23.12 -5.13 -20.13
C PRO A 273 -24.45 -5.06 -19.40
N ARG A 274 -24.64 -5.98 -18.44
CA ARG A 274 -25.78 -5.92 -17.53
C ARG A 274 -25.79 -4.57 -16.79
N PRO A 275 -26.89 -3.79 -16.85
CA PRO A 275 -26.97 -2.48 -16.20
C PRO A 275 -27.05 -2.61 -14.67
N GLY A 276 -26.57 -1.59 -13.97
CA GLY A 276 -26.79 -1.44 -12.52
C GLY A 276 -25.96 -2.36 -11.62
N VAL A 277 -24.90 -2.98 -12.13
CA VAL A 277 -24.01 -3.83 -11.32
C VAL A 277 -23.08 -2.95 -10.47
N GLU A 278 -23.31 -2.92 -9.15
CA GLU A 278 -22.40 -2.30 -8.18
C GLU A 278 -21.43 -3.34 -7.63
N PHE A 279 -20.12 -3.11 -7.71
CA PHE A 279 -19.14 -4.04 -7.17
C PHE A 279 -18.93 -3.84 -5.67
N GLU A 280 -19.11 -4.90 -4.88
CA GLU A 280 -18.76 -4.89 -3.46
C GLU A 280 -17.26 -4.62 -3.23
N ASP A 281 -16.95 -3.81 -2.22
CA ASP A 281 -15.57 -3.46 -1.85
C ASP A 281 -14.75 -4.69 -1.40
N ASP A 282 -15.40 -5.68 -0.80
CA ASP A 282 -14.77 -6.90 -0.27
C ASP A 282 -14.76 -8.06 -1.28
N LEU A 283 -15.20 -7.83 -2.53
CA LEU A 283 -15.29 -8.85 -3.57
C LEU A 283 -13.96 -9.59 -3.79
N LYS A 284 -12.84 -8.85 -3.78
CA LYS A 284 -11.50 -9.42 -3.95
C LYS A 284 -11.10 -10.33 -2.78
N ASP A 285 -11.41 -9.91 -1.56
CA ASP A 285 -11.09 -10.66 -0.35
C ASP A 285 -11.97 -11.92 -0.24
N ASN A 286 -13.25 -11.82 -0.62
CA ASN A 286 -14.15 -12.96 -0.64
C ASN A 286 -13.74 -13.97 -1.71
N PHE A 287 -13.44 -13.53 -2.94
CA PHE A 287 -12.89 -14.39 -3.98
C PHE A 287 -11.59 -15.09 -3.54
N ARG A 288 -10.67 -14.33 -2.92
CA ARG A 288 -9.41 -14.89 -2.40
C ARG A 288 -9.65 -16.02 -1.40
N LYS A 289 -10.65 -15.93 -0.53
CA LYS A 289 -10.95 -16.96 0.49
C LYS A 289 -11.34 -18.30 -0.13
N PHE A 290 -12.01 -18.32 -1.27
CA PHE A 290 -12.44 -19.57 -1.93
C PHE A 290 -11.37 -20.13 -2.86
N TYR A 291 -10.68 -19.25 -3.57
CA TYR A 291 -9.73 -19.69 -4.59
C TYR A 291 -8.38 -20.11 -4.00
N VAL A 292 -7.78 -19.25 -3.19
CA VAL A 292 -6.37 -19.39 -2.79
C VAL A 292 -6.08 -20.57 -1.87
N PRO A 293 -6.91 -20.89 -0.84
CA PRO A 293 -6.66 -22.04 0.04
C PRO A 293 -6.74 -23.40 -0.65
N LEU A 294 -7.29 -23.46 -1.86
CA LEU A 294 -7.47 -24.68 -2.62
C LEU A 294 -6.37 -24.89 -3.67
N LEU A 295 -5.42 -23.97 -3.77
CA LEU A 295 -4.20 -24.11 -4.57
C LEU A 295 -3.05 -24.63 -3.70
N LYS A 296 -2.17 -25.49 -4.25
CA LYS A 296 -0.93 -25.89 -3.56
C LYS A 296 -0.02 -24.67 -3.36
N ASN A 297 0.73 -24.65 -2.26
CA ASN A 297 1.55 -23.50 -1.85
C ASN A 297 2.59 -23.09 -2.91
N GLU A 298 3.14 -24.06 -3.65
CA GLU A 298 4.11 -23.83 -4.74
C GLU A 298 3.55 -22.96 -5.89
N PHE A 299 2.22 -22.88 -6.01
CA PHE A 299 1.51 -22.08 -7.02
C PHE A 299 1.06 -20.71 -6.52
N TRP A 300 1.21 -20.40 -5.22
CA TRP A 300 0.84 -19.09 -4.68
C TRP A 300 1.71 -17.95 -5.23
N GLY A 301 3.04 -18.14 -5.28
CA GLY A 301 3.98 -17.12 -5.75
C GLY A 301 4.14 -17.07 -7.27
N SER A 302 3.96 -18.23 -7.92
CA SER A 302 4.23 -18.44 -9.35
C SER A 302 2.98 -18.49 -10.22
N GLN A 303 1.75 -18.57 -9.67
CA GLN A 303 0.53 -18.69 -10.49
C GLN A 303 -0.70 -17.89 -10.00
N ALA A 304 -0.74 -17.42 -8.76
CA ALA A 304 -1.91 -16.71 -8.23
C ALA A 304 -1.78 -15.18 -8.36
N ASP A 305 -1.60 -14.64 -9.58
CA ASP A 305 -1.96 -13.23 -9.77
C ASP A 305 -3.48 -13.10 -9.69
N LEU A 306 -3.96 -12.69 -8.51
CA LEU A 306 -5.39 -12.53 -8.26
C LEU A 306 -5.99 -11.36 -9.02
N LEU A 307 -5.18 -10.46 -9.57
CA LEU A 307 -5.71 -9.27 -10.23
C LEU A 307 -6.43 -9.62 -11.56
N PRO A 308 -5.83 -10.39 -12.50
CA PRO A 308 -6.54 -10.90 -13.67
C PRO A 308 -7.80 -11.71 -13.34
N ALA A 309 -7.71 -12.63 -12.37
CA ALA A 309 -8.85 -13.43 -11.92
C ALA A 309 -9.98 -12.54 -11.37
N TYR A 310 -9.65 -11.57 -10.53
CA TYR A 310 -10.62 -10.61 -10.00
C TYR A 310 -11.22 -9.70 -11.08
N THR A 311 -10.41 -9.26 -12.04
CA THR A 311 -10.88 -8.46 -13.18
C THR A 311 -11.86 -9.27 -14.03
N SER A 312 -11.56 -10.55 -14.30
CA SER A 312 -12.46 -11.45 -15.01
C SER A 312 -13.75 -11.71 -14.22
N LEU A 313 -13.69 -11.89 -12.89
CA LEU A 313 -14.88 -12.00 -12.04
C LEU A 313 -15.82 -10.80 -12.19
N LYS A 314 -15.28 -9.58 -12.25
CA LYS A 314 -16.11 -8.39 -12.52
C LYS A 314 -16.76 -8.47 -13.89
N GLY A 315 -16.02 -8.91 -14.91
CA GLY A 315 -16.58 -9.18 -16.23
C GLY A 315 -17.69 -10.22 -16.21
N ARG A 316 -17.58 -11.29 -15.41
CA ARG A 316 -18.65 -12.27 -15.20
C ARG A 316 -19.93 -11.60 -14.73
N MET A 317 -19.85 -10.73 -13.72
CA MET A 317 -21.00 -10.01 -13.14
C MET A 317 -21.65 -9.05 -14.14
N LEU A 318 -20.90 -8.58 -15.14
CA LEU A 318 -21.39 -7.74 -16.24
C LEU A 318 -21.95 -8.56 -17.41
N SER A 319 -21.67 -9.85 -17.45
CA SER A 319 -22.00 -10.74 -18.57
C SER A 319 -23.33 -11.49 -18.35
N PRO A 320 -23.82 -12.22 -19.36
CA PRO A 320 -25.01 -13.07 -19.23
C PRO A 320 -24.82 -14.22 -18.22
N LEU A 321 -23.56 -14.55 -17.90
CA LEU A 321 -23.18 -15.56 -16.90
C LEU A 321 -23.47 -15.13 -15.45
N ALA A 322 -23.86 -13.86 -15.25
CA ALA A 322 -24.14 -13.31 -13.94
C ALA A 322 -25.40 -13.95 -13.35
N SER A 323 -25.23 -14.62 -12.21
CA SER A 323 -26.32 -15.24 -11.46
C SER A 323 -27.27 -14.24 -10.80
N GLY A 324 -26.94 -12.94 -10.83
CA GLY A 324 -27.64 -11.89 -10.09
C GLY A 324 -27.30 -11.84 -8.60
N SER A 325 -26.35 -12.68 -8.15
CA SER A 325 -25.87 -12.70 -6.77
C SER A 325 -24.34 -12.71 -6.77
N HIS A 326 -23.73 -11.68 -6.18
CA HIS A 326 -22.27 -11.59 -6.07
C HIS A 326 -21.66 -12.84 -5.45
N LYS A 327 -22.31 -13.40 -4.42
CA LYS A 327 -21.85 -14.62 -3.76
C LYS A 327 -21.77 -15.81 -4.71
N LYS A 328 -22.84 -16.05 -5.47
CA LYS A 328 -22.90 -17.15 -6.45
C LYS A 328 -21.89 -16.93 -7.58
N ASP A 329 -21.71 -15.68 -8.05
CA ASP A 329 -20.74 -15.36 -9.10
C ASP A 329 -19.30 -15.55 -8.64
N ILE A 330 -18.97 -15.19 -7.39
CA ILE A 330 -17.67 -15.48 -6.77
C ILE A 330 -17.41 -16.98 -6.76
N LEU A 331 -18.37 -17.77 -6.26
CA LEU A 331 -18.24 -19.22 -6.15
C LEU A 331 -18.08 -19.85 -7.54
N ASN A 332 -18.96 -19.54 -8.48
CA ASN A 332 -18.90 -20.08 -9.84
C ASN A 332 -17.57 -19.74 -10.51
N HIS A 333 -17.12 -18.48 -10.43
CA HIS A 333 -15.86 -18.06 -11.04
C HIS A 333 -14.64 -18.74 -10.40
N ALA A 334 -14.60 -18.82 -9.07
CA ALA A 334 -13.53 -19.52 -8.35
C ALA A 334 -13.49 -21.01 -8.71
N PHE A 335 -14.66 -21.64 -8.80
CA PHE A 335 -14.79 -23.05 -9.20
C PHE A 335 -14.26 -23.27 -10.61
N ARG A 336 -14.62 -22.42 -11.59
CA ARG A 336 -14.09 -22.53 -12.97
C ARG A 336 -12.57 -22.41 -13.02
N LEU A 337 -11.99 -21.49 -12.26
CA LEU A 337 -10.54 -21.33 -12.20
C LEU A 337 -9.84 -22.54 -11.57
N LEU A 338 -10.46 -23.19 -10.58
CA LEU A 338 -9.94 -24.41 -9.96
C LEU A 338 -10.05 -25.61 -10.92
N GLN A 339 -11.15 -25.74 -11.66
CA GLN A 339 -11.29 -26.76 -12.71
C GLN A 339 -10.17 -26.63 -13.76
N LEU A 340 -9.85 -25.40 -14.19
CA LEU A 340 -8.73 -25.20 -15.11
C LEU A 340 -7.36 -25.48 -14.46
N ALA A 341 -7.19 -25.11 -13.20
CA ALA A 341 -5.97 -25.36 -12.44
C ALA A 341 -5.69 -26.86 -12.24
N GLU A 342 -6.73 -27.68 -12.12
CA GLU A 342 -6.67 -29.15 -12.06
C GLU A 342 -6.12 -29.76 -13.36
N THR A 343 -6.34 -29.14 -14.52
CA THR A 343 -5.85 -29.69 -15.78
C THR A 343 -4.34 -29.54 -16.01
N ARG A 344 -3.66 -28.66 -15.26
CA ARG A 344 -2.23 -28.34 -15.52
C ARG A 344 -1.32 -29.57 -15.30
N GLU A 345 -0.17 -29.60 -15.97
CA GLU A 345 0.79 -30.73 -15.92
C GLU A 345 1.18 -31.15 -14.49
N VAL A 346 1.31 -30.16 -13.61
CA VAL A 346 1.39 -30.37 -12.16
C VAL A 346 0.08 -29.87 -11.61
N GLU A 347 -0.78 -30.77 -11.14
CA GLU A 347 -2.08 -30.45 -10.56
C GLU A 347 -1.90 -29.31 -9.55
N ALA A 348 -2.45 -28.13 -9.88
CA ALA A 348 -2.20 -26.94 -9.07
C ALA A 348 -3.12 -26.84 -7.84
N THR A 349 -4.11 -27.73 -7.76
CA THR A 349 -5.09 -27.80 -6.69
C THR A 349 -4.65 -28.78 -5.60
N VAL A 350 -5.14 -28.57 -4.37
CA VAL A 350 -4.92 -29.52 -3.27
C VAL A 350 -5.75 -30.80 -3.49
N GLU A 351 -5.35 -31.93 -2.90
CA GLU A 351 -6.16 -33.15 -2.93
C GLU A 351 -7.57 -32.90 -2.37
N ASN A 352 -8.58 -33.50 -3.02
CA ASN A 352 -10.00 -33.36 -2.69
C ASN A 352 -10.46 -31.89 -2.66
N TRP A 353 -9.91 -31.03 -3.53
CA TRP A 353 -10.27 -29.61 -3.57
C TRP A 353 -11.77 -29.40 -3.85
N ARG A 354 -12.42 -30.29 -4.63
CA ARG A 354 -13.86 -30.20 -4.93
C ARG A 354 -14.72 -30.32 -3.67
N ASP A 355 -14.46 -31.32 -2.83
CA ASP A 355 -15.18 -31.50 -1.56
C ASP A 355 -14.91 -30.33 -0.59
N LYS A 356 -13.65 -29.90 -0.51
CA LYS A 356 -13.26 -28.73 0.30
C LYS A 356 -13.94 -27.46 -0.20
N PHE A 357 -14.07 -27.28 -1.51
CA PHE A 357 -14.77 -26.16 -2.12
C PHE A 357 -16.25 -26.20 -1.79
N SER A 358 -16.92 -27.34 -2.01
CA SER A 358 -18.35 -27.52 -1.70
C SER A 358 -18.65 -27.19 -0.23
N LYS A 359 -17.83 -27.68 0.70
CA LYS A 359 -17.96 -27.37 2.13
C LYS A 359 -17.79 -25.88 2.42
N GLN A 360 -16.80 -25.22 1.80
CA GLN A 360 -16.62 -23.77 1.94
C GLN A 360 -17.79 -22.98 1.34
N ALA A 361 -18.32 -23.44 0.21
CA ALA A 361 -19.44 -22.82 -0.48
C ALA A 361 -20.73 -22.89 0.34
N GLU A 362 -21.03 -24.05 0.93
CA GLU A 362 -22.16 -24.22 1.86
C GLU A 362 -22.10 -23.22 3.01
N ASP A 363 -20.95 -23.13 3.70
CA ASP A 363 -20.73 -22.20 4.80
C ASP A 363 -20.83 -20.72 4.39
N PHE A 364 -20.60 -20.39 3.12
CA PHE A 364 -20.70 -19.03 2.59
C PHE A 364 -22.12 -18.64 2.16
N THR A 365 -22.87 -19.62 1.66
CA THR A 365 -24.28 -19.44 1.29
C THR A 365 -25.20 -19.41 2.51
N ASP A 366 -24.86 -20.15 3.56
CA ASP A 366 -25.54 -20.10 4.86
C ASP A 366 -25.26 -18.75 5.55
N SER A 367 -26.20 -17.81 5.40
CA SER A 367 -26.10 -16.46 5.94
C SER A 367 -25.90 -16.45 7.46
N GLU A 368 -26.48 -17.41 8.17
CA GLU A 368 -26.43 -17.45 9.63
C GLU A 368 -25.07 -17.94 10.13
N LYS A 369 -24.50 -18.97 9.50
CA LYS A 369 -23.11 -19.41 9.75
C LYS A 369 -22.10 -18.34 9.36
N LEU A 370 -22.31 -17.68 8.22
CA LEU A 370 -21.43 -16.62 7.75
C LEU A 370 -21.42 -15.42 8.71
N GLU A 371 -22.58 -14.98 9.20
CA GLU A 371 -22.66 -13.92 10.20
C GLU A 371 -21.98 -14.30 11.52
N LYS A 372 -22.18 -15.54 12.00
CA LYS A 372 -21.49 -16.07 13.19
C LYS A 372 -19.97 -16.09 12.97
N ALA A 373 -19.50 -16.52 11.80
CA ALA A 373 -18.09 -16.55 11.44
C ALA A 373 -17.50 -15.13 11.34
N ILE A 374 -18.17 -14.20 10.66
CA ILE A 374 -17.76 -12.78 10.56
C ILE A 374 -17.70 -12.14 11.95
N LYS A 375 -18.69 -12.39 12.82
CA LYS A 375 -18.72 -11.86 14.19
C LYS A 375 -17.58 -12.44 15.02
N LYS A 376 -17.26 -13.73 14.87
CA LYS A 376 -16.11 -14.40 15.51
C LYS A 376 -14.77 -13.84 15.02
N GLU A 377 -14.62 -13.64 13.71
CA GLU A 377 -13.44 -13.05 13.06
C GLU A 377 -13.22 -11.59 13.51
N LYS A 378 -14.28 -10.77 13.48
CA LYS A 378 -14.25 -9.38 13.97
C LYS A 378 -13.86 -9.31 15.44
N LYS A 379 -14.39 -10.21 16.29
CA LYS A 379 -13.97 -10.34 17.70
C LYS A 379 -12.49 -10.72 17.84
N ARG A 380 -12.00 -11.67 17.04
CA ARG A 380 -10.57 -12.06 17.02
C ARG A 380 -9.66 -10.91 16.57
N LYS A 381 -10.00 -10.21 15.48
CA LYS A 381 -9.25 -9.04 15.00
C LYS A 381 -9.25 -7.90 16.03
N ALA A 382 -10.38 -7.65 16.68
CA ALA A 382 -10.47 -6.66 17.76
C ALA A 382 -9.63 -7.05 18.98
N LYS A 383 -9.60 -8.33 19.36
CA LYS A 383 -8.73 -8.85 20.44
C LYS A 383 -7.25 -8.65 20.10
N ARG A 384 -6.82 -9.07 18.89
CA ARG A 384 -5.44 -8.86 18.40
C ARG A 384 -5.05 -7.38 18.33
N LYS A 385 -5.96 -6.50 17.92
CA LYS A 385 -5.71 -5.04 17.88
C LYS A 385 -5.53 -4.47 19.29
N LYS A 386 -6.31 -4.94 20.28
CA LYS A 386 -6.14 -4.54 21.68
C LYS A 386 -4.83 -5.05 22.28
N GLU A 387 -4.46 -6.29 21.99
CA GLU A 387 -3.22 -6.93 22.42
C GLU A 387 -2.00 -6.19 21.85
N ARG A 388 -1.97 -5.96 20.52
CA ARG A 388 -0.92 -5.18 19.87
C ARG A 388 -0.84 -3.74 20.38
N LYS A 389 -1.97 -3.12 20.76
CA LYS A 389 -1.96 -1.79 21.39
C LYS A 389 -1.31 -1.82 22.77
N ARG A 390 -1.56 -2.87 23.56
CA ARG A 390 -0.90 -3.08 24.87
C ARG A 390 0.61 -3.33 24.71
N GLU A 391 1.01 -4.17 23.76
CA GLU A 391 2.43 -4.41 23.45
C GLU A 391 3.16 -3.11 23.09
N VAL A 392 2.54 -2.29 22.23
CA VAL A 392 3.11 -0.98 21.86
C VAL A 392 3.14 0.00 23.04
N GLU A 393 2.15 -0.01 23.92
CA GLU A 393 2.15 0.81 25.14
C GLU A 393 3.23 0.34 26.14
N GLU A 394 3.40 -0.97 26.33
CA GLU A 394 4.45 -1.57 27.16
C GLU A 394 5.85 -1.29 26.60
N GLU A 395 6.05 -1.38 25.28
CA GLU A 395 7.32 -1.00 24.63
C GLU A 395 7.62 0.49 24.80
N LYS A 396 6.61 1.36 24.66
CA LYS A 396 6.77 2.80 24.90
C LYS A 396 7.12 3.10 26.36
N GLU A 397 6.52 2.39 27.32
CA GLU A 397 6.85 2.56 28.73
C GLU A 397 8.27 2.07 29.05
N LYS A 398 8.67 0.92 28.50
CA LYS A 398 10.05 0.42 28.61
C LYS A 398 11.05 1.38 27.97
N GLN A 399 10.74 1.94 26.81
CA GLN A 399 11.59 2.93 26.15
C GLN A 399 11.71 4.20 27.00
N LYS A 400 10.59 4.70 27.53
CA LYS A 400 10.59 5.88 28.41
C LYS A 400 11.44 5.65 29.67
N LYS A 401 11.35 4.48 30.32
CA LYS A 401 12.20 4.12 31.46
C LYS A 401 13.68 4.09 31.09
N ARG A 402 14.05 3.51 29.94
CA ARG A 402 15.42 3.51 29.43
C ARG A 402 15.93 4.94 29.14
N GLU A 403 15.08 5.80 28.58
CA GLU A 403 15.42 7.21 28.33
C GLU A 403 15.59 8.00 29.64
N GLU A 404 14.75 7.74 30.65
CA GLU A 404 14.88 8.34 31.99
C GLU A 404 16.16 7.88 32.70
N GLU A 405 16.50 6.59 32.64
CA GLU A 405 17.76 6.04 33.18
C GLU A 405 18.99 6.62 32.46
N ALA A 406 18.98 6.65 31.12
CA ALA A 406 20.07 7.23 30.34
C ALA A 406 20.23 8.74 30.59
N ASN A 407 19.13 9.47 30.81
CA ASN A 407 19.20 10.88 31.18
C ASN A 407 19.73 11.07 32.60
N LYS A 408 19.35 10.20 33.54
CA LYS A 408 19.89 10.22 34.91
C LYS A 408 21.41 10.00 34.91
N GLU A 409 21.89 9.00 34.18
CA GLU A 409 23.32 8.72 34.01
C GLU A 409 24.06 9.90 33.37
N LYS A 410 23.48 10.54 32.33
CA LYS A 410 24.06 11.75 31.74
C LYS A 410 24.16 12.91 32.71
N VAL A 411 23.15 13.10 33.57
CA VAL A 411 23.16 14.16 34.58
C VAL A 411 24.21 13.86 35.66
N GLU A 412 24.29 12.62 36.15
CA GLU A 412 25.31 12.20 37.12
C GLU A 412 26.72 12.41 36.57
N ASN A 413 27.01 11.95 35.36
CA ASN A 413 28.30 12.17 34.68
C ASN A 413 28.60 13.66 34.46
N ALA A 414 27.59 14.49 34.17
CA ALA A 414 27.78 15.93 33.99
C ALA A 414 28.10 16.64 35.33
N VAL A 415 27.48 16.20 36.43
CA VAL A 415 27.76 16.72 37.79
C VAL A 415 29.18 16.35 38.22
N GLU A 416 29.59 15.09 38.04
CA GLU A 416 30.96 14.64 38.36
C GLU A 416 32.01 15.41 37.56
N LYS A 417 31.77 15.62 36.26
CA LYS A 417 32.65 16.43 35.42
C LYS A 417 32.73 17.88 35.88
N TYR A 418 31.60 18.48 36.24
CA TYR A 418 31.57 19.85 36.74
C TYR A 418 32.35 20.00 38.05
N ASP A 419 32.21 19.06 38.99
CA ASP A 419 32.96 19.06 40.24
C ASP A 419 34.46 18.87 40.02
N PHE A 420 34.83 18.00 39.08
CA PHE A 420 36.23 17.82 38.64
C PHE A 420 36.80 19.13 38.07
N ASP A 421 36.12 19.75 37.11
CA ASP A 421 36.55 21.00 36.46
C ASP A 421 36.66 22.14 37.49
N LEU A 422 35.72 22.22 38.44
CA LEU A 422 35.73 23.22 39.50
C LEU A 422 36.91 23.04 40.46
N LYS A 423 37.22 21.80 40.88
CA LYS A 423 38.39 21.50 41.72
C LYS A 423 39.69 21.80 40.98
N LYS A 424 39.81 21.37 39.73
CA LYS A 424 40.97 21.61 38.88
C LYS A 424 41.21 23.11 38.69
N GLY A 425 40.16 23.87 38.36
CA GLY A 425 40.21 25.32 38.22
C GLY A 425 40.66 26.06 39.49
N LYS A 426 40.25 25.61 40.69
CA LYS A 426 40.73 26.17 41.96
C LYS A 426 42.24 25.98 42.14
N ILE A 427 42.75 24.78 41.88
CA ILE A 427 44.18 24.47 42.00
C ILE A 427 44.98 25.27 40.96
N THR A 428 44.50 25.35 39.71
CA THR A 428 45.13 26.17 38.66
C THR A 428 45.21 27.64 39.09
N SER A 429 44.11 28.21 39.58
CA SER A 429 44.06 29.61 40.04
C SER A 429 45.06 29.87 41.17
N GLU A 430 45.20 28.92 42.11
CA GLU A 430 46.20 29.01 43.18
C GLU A 430 47.64 28.95 42.67
N LEU A 431 47.93 28.03 41.74
CA LEU A 431 49.25 27.90 41.11
C LEU A 431 49.62 29.16 40.31
N GLU A 432 48.68 29.71 39.54
CA GLU A 432 48.87 30.96 38.78
C GLU A 432 49.08 32.17 39.70
N ALA A 433 48.38 32.24 40.83
CA ALA A 433 48.60 33.27 41.84
C ALA A 433 50.02 33.18 42.42
N LEU A 434 50.50 31.97 42.73
CA LEU A 434 51.88 31.74 43.19
C LEU A 434 52.91 32.08 42.11
N ARG A 435 52.67 31.69 40.86
CA ARG A 435 53.50 32.02 39.70
C ARG A 435 53.61 33.53 39.53
N SER A 436 52.47 34.22 39.56
CA SER A 436 52.38 35.69 39.47
C SER A 436 53.06 36.40 40.64
N ALA A 437 53.15 35.79 41.82
CA ALA A 437 53.91 36.32 42.95
C ALA A 437 55.43 36.19 42.77
N LEU A 438 55.88 35.11 42.11
CA LEU A 438 57.30 34.80 41.96
C LEU A 438 57.94 35.46 40.75
N TYR A 439 57.24 35.66 39.63
CA TYR A 439 57.81 36.14 38.36
C TYR A 439 58.25 37.63 38.30
N PRO A 440 57.61 38.61 38.97
CA PRO A 440 57.96 40.05 38.83
C PRO A 440 59.31 40.49 39.45
N LEU A 441 60.10 39.59 40.03
CA LEU A 441 61.31 39.96 40.76
C LEU A 441 62.44 40.42 39.81
N LYS A 442 62.60 41.75 39.67
CA LYS A 442 63.63 42.40 38.82
C LYS A 442 65.07 42.30 39.38
N HIS A 443 65.23 41.93 40.65
CA HIS A 443 66.52 41.94 41.34
C HIS A 443 67.34 40.66 41.08
N LYS A 444 68.55 40.77 40.52
CA LYS A 444 69.41 39.63 40.09
C LYS A 444 69.58 38.52 41.16
N LYS A 445 69.82 38.88 42.42
CA LYS A 445 70.02 37.90 43.52
C LYS A 445 68.74 37.13 43.88
N ALA A 446 67.60 37.81 44.02
CA ALA A 446 66.31 37.15 44.27
C ALA A 446 65.83 36.31 43.09
N ASN A 447 66.13 36.73 41.87
CA ASN A 447 65.83 35.95 40.68
C ASN A 447 66.59 34.61 40.70
N LYS A 448 67.85 34.59 41.15
CA LYS A 448 68.63 33.36 41.32
C LYS A 448 68.06 32.45 42.41
N ASP A 449 67.67 33.00 43.55
CA ASP A 449 67.15 32.23 44.69
C ASP A 449 65.72 31.68 44.46
N CYS A 450 64.90 32.38 43.66
CA CYS A 450 63.53 31.97 43.34
C CYS A 450 63.42 31.12 42.06
N LYS A 451 64.49 31.00 41.25
CA LYS A 451 64.49 30.23 39.99
C LYS A 451 64.03 28.76 40.17
N PRO A 452 64.51 28.01 41.18
CA PRO A 452 64.06 26.63 41.39
C PRO A 452 62.56 26.52 41.70
N ALA A 453 62.01 27.47 42.46
CA ALA A 453 60.59 27.48 42.82
C ALA A 453 59.69 27.86 41.63
N ARG A 454 60.19 28.69 40.69
CA ARG A 454 59.48 29.00 39.45
C ARG A 454 59.41 27.79 38.52
N ASN A 455 60.56 27.15 38.26
CA ASN A 455 60.60 25.93 37.45
C ASN A 455 59.66 24.86 38.03
N MET A 456 59.72 24.65 39.34
CA MET A 456 58.83 23.71 40.02
C MET A 456 57.33 24.06 39.87
N LEU A 457 56.97 25.34 39.83
CA LEU A 457 55.58 25.76 39.59
C LEU A 457 55.14 25.58 38.14
N ASP A 458 56.04 25.83 37.18
CA ASP A 458 55.77 25.60 35.77
C ASP A 458 55.61 24.10 35.50
N ASP A 459 56.46 23.25 36.11
CA ASP A 459 56.35 21.79 36.06
C ASP A 459 55.01 21.31 36.67
N LEU A 460 54.62 21.86 37.84
CA LEU A 460 53.33 21.54 38.48
C LEU A 460 52.12 21.98 37.64
N LEU A 461 52.17 23.13 36.98
CA LEU A 461 51.10 23.55 36.07
C LEU A 461 51.00 22.61 34.87
N GLN A 462 52.15 22.21 34.29
CA GLN A 462 52.20 21.27 33.18
C GLN A 462 51.70 19.87 33.59
N ASP A 463 51.98 19.43 34.82
CA ASP A 463 51.49 18.16 35.33
C ASP A 463 49.99 18.22 35.68
N LEU A 464 49.49 19.34 36.20
CA LEU A 464 48.05 19.55 36.41
C LEU A 464 47.27 19.53 35.08
N GLU A 465 47.83 20.05 33.99
CA GLU A 465 47.21 19.97 32.66
C GLU A 465 46.96 18.52 32.22
N LYS A 466 47.89 17.61 32.54
CA LYS A 466 47.83 16.18 32.22
C LYS A 466 46.90 15.37 33.12
N VAL A 467 46.38 15.96 34.21
CA VAL A 467 45.41 15.30 35.09
C VAL A 467 44.06 15.21 34.38
N HIS A 468 43.58 13.99 34.13
CA HIS A 468 42.35 13.71 33.39
C HIS A 468 41.30 12.95 34.22
N SER A 469 41.63 12.49 35.43
CA SER A 469 40.68 11.82 36.33
C SER A 469 40.56 12.48 37.72
N PRO A 470 39.43 12.32 38.42
CA PRO A 470 39.25 12.79 39.80
C PRO A 470 40.29 12.23 40.79
N GLU A 471 40.67 10.96 40.64
CA GLU A 471 41.68 10.30 41.49
C GLU A 471 43.05 10.91 41.27
N GLU A 472 43.45 11.13 40.02
CA GLU A 472 44.70 11.83 39.68
C GLU A 472 44.72 13.26 40.24
N LEU A 473 43.57 13.94 40.23
CA LEU A 473 43.45 15.30 40.77
C LEU A 473 43.58 15.33 42.30
N GLU A 474 43.06 14.33 42.99
CA GLU A 474 43.20 14.20 44.45
C GLU A 474 44.64 13.91 44.85
N ILE A 475 45.30 12.97 44.16
CA ILE A 475 46.73 12.67 44.32
C ILE A 475 47.57 13.93 44.04
N PHE A 476 47.25 14.66 42.97
CA PHE A 476 47.93 15.91 42.64
C PHE A 476 47.71 16.97 43.72
N ALA A 477 46.49 17.11 44.24
CA ALA A 477 46.16 18.08 45.29
C ALA A 477 46.89 17.79 46.61
N GLU A 478 47.03 16.51 46.98
CA GLU A 478 47.81 16.07 48.13
C GLU A 478 49.29 16.36 47.94
N ALA A 479 49.88 15.95 46.81
CA ALA A 479 51.28 16.22 46.48
C ALA A 479 51.58 17.74 46.45
N PHE A 480 50.67 18.54 45.87
CA PHE A 480 50.79 20.00 45.86
C PHE A 480 50.74 20.59 47.28
N SER A 481 49.89 20.05 48.16
CA SER A 481 49.80 20.47 49.55
C SER A 481 51.08 20.15 50.33
N GLU A 482 51.69 18.99 50.12
CA GLU A 482 52.99 18.65 50.71
C GLU A 482 54.11 19.57 50.21
N ILE A 483 54.12 19.88 48.91
CA ILE A 483 55.10 20.79 48.31
C ILE A 483 54.99 22.19 48.92
N LYS A 484 53.77 22.69 49.13
CA LYS A 484 53.52 23.97 49.83
C LYS A 484 54.12 23.99 51.24
N GLU A 485 54.15 22.84 51.91
CA GLU A 485 54.67 22.72 53.28
C GLU A 485 56.20 22.63 53.35
N ARG A 486 56.90 22.32 52.24
CA ARG A 486 58.37 22.23 52.21
C ARG A 486 59.04 23.58 52.53
N SER A 487 59.95 23.56 53.50
CA SER A 487 60.60 24.77 54.07
C SER A 487 61.30 25.66 53.03
N LYS A 488 61.90 25.06 51.99
CA LYS A 488 62.58 25.78 50.89
C LYS A 488 61.58 26.53 50.00
N PHE A 489 60.44 25.93 49.68
CA PHE A 489 59.37 26.55 48.89
C PHE A 489 58.72 27.69 49.68
N LYS A 490 58.38 27.46 50.96
CA LYS A 490 57.91 28.51 51.88
C LYS A 490 58.86 29.69 51.97
N LYS A 491 60.17 29.42 52.09
CA LYS A 491 61.19 30.48 52.15
C LYS A 491 61.26 31.30 50.85
N ALA A 492 61.22 30.64 49.69
CA ALA A 492 61.23 31.31 48.39
C ALA A 492 59.97 32.17 48.15
N VAL A 493 58.78 31.64 48.47
CA VAL A 493 57.52 32.38 48.41
C VAL A 493 57.53 33.55 49.39
N LYS A 494 57.97 33.34 50.64
CA LYS A 494 58.08 34.40 51.65
C LYS A 494 59.02 35.53 51.21
N ILE A 495 60.16 35.21 50.61
CA ILE A 495 61.09 36.22 50.05
C ILE A 495 60.43 36.99 48.89
N ALA A 496 59.73 36.31 47.99
CA ALA A 496 59.07 36.94 46.85
C ALA A 496 57.92 37.87 47.28
N VAL A 497 57.10 37.41 48.23
CA VAL A 497 55.98 38.15 48.82
C VAL A 497 56.48 39.39 49.58
N LEU A 498 57.51 39.24 50.42
CA LEU A 498 58.14 40.36 51.13
C LEU A 498 58.75 41.37 50.16
N ARG A 499 59.41 40.93 49.09
CA ARG A 499 60.00 41.82 48.08
C ARG A 499 58.94 42.53 47.24
N ARG A 500 57.86 41.87 46.85
CA ARG A 500 56.75 42.52 46.14
C ARG A 500 56.07 43.59 47.02
N ALA A 501 56.00 43.37 48.33
CA ALA A 501 55.55 44.40 49.29
C ALA A 501 56.57 45.55 49.50
N MET A 502 57.85 45.32 49.19
CA MET A 502 58.87 46.38 49.18
C MET A 502 58.90 47.16 47.85
N ASP A 503 58.73 46.47 46.71
CA ASP A 503 58.76 47.07 45.37
C ASP A 503 57.45 47.80 45.00
N SER A 504 56.32 47.38 45.57
CA SER A 504 55.09 48.18 45.50
C SER A 504 55.13 49.23 46.61
N ASN A 505 55.21 50.51 46.27
CA ASN A 505 55.08 51.64 47.20
C ASN A 505 53.67 51.75 47.84
N ASN A 506 52.95 50.64 47.97
CA ASN A 506 51.58 50.55 48.39
C ASN A 506 51.52 50.04 49.84
N LEU A 507 51.32 50.95 50.80
CA LEU A 507 51.27 50.66 52.24
C LEU A 507 50.26 49.55 52.62
N LYS A 508 49.19 49.36 51.83
CA LYS A 508 48.19 48.30 52.07
C LYS A 508 48.75 46.88 51.87
N LEU A 509 49.74 46.70 50.98
CA LEU A 509 50.40 45.40 50.78
C LEU A 509 51.39 45.05 51.91
N LYS A 510 51.94 46.07 52.58
CA LYS A 510 52.83 45.88 53.75
C LYS A 510 52.07 45.32 54.96
N VAL A 511 50.78 45.65 55.12
CA VAL A 511 49.92 45.14 56.21
C VAL A 511 49.29 43.78 55.86
N ALA A 512 48.88 43.56 54.59
CA ALA A 512 48.25 42.30 54.18
C ALA A 512 49.20 41.08 54.20
N ASN A 513 50.49 41.27 53.90
CA ASN A 513 51.46 40.17 53.89
C ASN A 513 51.95 39.74 55.28
N TRP A 514 51.72 40.54 56.32
CA TRP A 514 51.95 40.17 57.71
C TRP A 514 50.83 39.25 58.23
N ASN A 515 49.60 39.43 57.73
CA ASN A 515 48.44 38.62 58.10
C ASN A 515 48.41 37.22 57.47
N TYR A 516 49.23 36.93 56.46
CA TYR A 516 49.31 35.59 55.86
C TYR A 516 49.97 34.54 56.79
N PHE A 517 50.55 34.97 57.91
CA PHE A 517 51.18 34.09 58.91
C PHE A 517 50.52 34.14 60.29
N ILE A 518 49.35 34.78 60.43
CA ILE A 518 48.58 34.76 61.67
C ILE A 518 47.63 33.56 61.68
N ASP A 519 48.09 32.54 62.40
CA ASP A 519 47.39 31.60 63.25
C ASP A 519 46.10 30.90 62.77
N LYS A 520 46.20 29.58 62.54
CA LYS A 520 45.08 28.63 62.34
C LYS A 520 44.08 28.66 63.51
N GLU A 521 44.44 29.18 64.69
CA GLU A 521 43.54 29.33 65.83
C GLU A 521 42.46 30.41 65.67
N ALA A 522 42.76 31.53 64.99
CA ALA A 522 41.80 32.61 64.79
C ALA A 522 40.62 32.19 63.90
N ILE A 523 40.90 31.39 62.86
CA ILE A 523 39.89 30.83 61.95
C ILE A 523 39.04 29.75 62.64
N ARG A 524 39.62 28.97 63.59
CA ARG A 524 38.87 28.02 64.42
C ARG A 524 37.90 28.72 65.38
N LYS A 525 38.25 29.90 65.91
CA LYS A 525 37.34 30.72 66.73
C LYS A 525 36.15 31.25 65.92
N MET A 526 36.38 31.80 64.72
CA MET A 526 35.30 32.29 63.86
C MET A 526 34.33 31.18 63.41
N LYS A 527 34.83 29.95 63.12
CA LYS A 527 33.96 28.80 62.79
C LYS A 527 33.12 28.31 63.97
N LYS A 528 33.60 28.45 65.22
CA LYS A 528 32.82 28.14 66.43
C LYS A 528 31.73 29.19 66.70
N GLU A 529 31.94 30.44 66.34
CA GLU A 529 30.95 31.51 66.48
C GLU A 529 29.87 31.45 65.39
N ALA A 530 30.22 31.14 64.14
CA ALA A 530 29.23 30.95 63.07
C ALA A 530 28.28 29.76 63.34
N LYS A 531 28.76 28.71 64.02
CA LYS A 531 27.94 27.54 64.44
C LYS A 531 27.00 27.84 65.61
N LYS A 532 27.21 28.93 66.35
CA LYS A 532 26.30 29.42 67.41
C LYS A 532 25.13 30.23 66.85
N VAL A 533 25.22 30.75 65.62
CA VAL A 533 24.17 31.59 65.01
C VAL A 533 23.16 30.76 64.20
N SER A 534 23.51 29.54 63.74
CA SER A 534 22.61 28.66 62.98
C SER A 534 21.83 27.64 63.82
N GLY A 535 21.86 27.77 65.16
CA GLY A 535 21.33 26.80 66.11
C GLY A 535 20.19 27.35 66.96
N ALA A 536 19.10 27.82 66.35
CA ALA A 536 17.87 28.12 67.07
C ALA A 536 16.64 28.03 66.14
N SER A 537 16.04 26.85 66.03
CA SER A 537 14.58 26.65 66.21
C SER A 537 14.20 25.20 65.87
N LYS A 538 14.05 24.38 66.91
CA LYS A 538 13.32 23.10 66.89
C LYS A 538 12.67 22.93 68.26
N LYS A 539 11.34 22.93 68.31
CA LYS A 539 10.45 22.33 69.33
C LYS A 539 9.05 22.32 68.70
N GLN A 540 8.47 21.17 68.34
CA GLN A 540 7.93 20.03 69.10
C GLN A 540 6.40 20.09 69.18
N ILE A 541 5.82 18.92 68.91
CA ILE A 541 4.42 18.48 68.86
C ILE A 541 3.82 18.45 70.28
N PRO A 542 2.49 18.46 70.47
CA PRO A 542 1.69 17.23 70.67
C PRO A 542 0.32 17.32 69.94
N GLY A 543 -0.54 16.33 69.75
CA GLY A 543 -0.77 15.01 70.32
C GLY A 543 -2.27 14.65 70.10
N ASP A 544 -2.62 13.38 70.34
CA ASP A 544 -3.96 12.74 70.42
C ASP A 544 -4.61 12.23 69.10
N SER A 545 -4.80 10.92 68.85
CA SER A 545 -5.47 9.79 69.58
C SER A 545 -7.02 9.91 69.53
N GLN A 546 -7.85 8.99 69.02
CA GLN A 546 -8.14 7.58 69.38
C GLN A 546 -9.16 6.96 68.35
N THR A 547 -8.98 5.73 67.84
CA THR A 547 -9.64 4.41 68.15
C THR A 547 -10.95 3.99 67.45
N LYS A 548 -10.90 2.76 66.88
CA LYS A 548 -11.89 1.62 66.82
C LYS A 548 -13.26 1.89 66.15
N THR A 549 -13.94 0.97 65.44
CA THR A 549 -14.22 -0.45 65.71
C THR A 549 -14.81 -1.15 64.46
N THR A 550 -14.56 -2.46 64.37
CA THR A 550 -15.19 -3.51 63.56
C THR A 550 -16.71 -3.69 63.76
N GLN A 551 -17.44 -4.17 62.75
CA GLN A 551 -18.46 -5.23 62.93
C GLN A 551 -18.91 -5.92 61.63
N SER A 552 -19.04 -7.23 61.76
CA SER A 552 -19.50 -8.27 60.84
C SER A 552 -21.02 -8.48 60.87
N LYS A 553 -21.57 -9.09 59.81
CA LYS A 553 -22.71 -10.06 59.75
C LYS A 553 -22.88 -10.42 58.26
N ASP A 554 -22.64 -11.61 57.73
CA ASP A 554 -23.00 -12.99 58.09
C ASP A 554 -24.50 -13.32 57.89
N LYS A 555 -24.77 -14.20 56.91
CA LYS A 555 -25.82 -15.25 56.80
C LYS A 555 -25.95 -15.71 55.34
N THR A 556 -25.48 -16.93 54.99
CA THR A 556 -26.23 -18.22 54.85
C THR A 556 -27.35 -18.18 53.79
N LYS A 557 -27.53 -19.12 52.84
CA LYS A 557 -27.46 -20.60 52.80
C LYS A 557 -27.49 -21.06 51.31
N LYS A 558 -26.79 -22.14 50.92
CA LYS A 558 -27.30 -23.47 50.44
C LYS A 558 -28.49 -23.38 49.45
N SER A 559 -28.60 -24.08 48.31
CA SER A 559 -28.07 -25.39 47.87
C SER A 559 -28.40 -25.63 46.38
N VAL A 560 -27.54 -26.39 45.71
CA VAL A 560 -27.69 -27.18 44.45
C VAL A 560 -28.54 -28.45 44.74
N PRO A 561 -29.02 -29.35 43.82
CA PRO A 561 -29.11 -29.42 42.34
C PRO A 561 -30.51 -29.84 41.77
N SER A 562 -30.54 -29.96 40.43
CA SER A 562 -31.23 -31.01 39.62
C SER A 562 -32.75 -31.06 39.53
N ILE A 563 -33.27 -30.97 38.29
CA ILE A 563 -34.59 -31.44 37.88
C ILE A 563 -34.38 -32.54 36.83
N PRO A 564 -35.04 -33.71 36.98
CA PRO A 564 -34.91 -34.84 36.07
C PRO A 564 -35.94 -34.83 34.93
N SER A 565 -35.74 -35.81 34.07
CA SER A 565 -36.34 -36.20 32.81
C SER A 565 -37.82 -36.61 32.83
N GLU A 566 -38.42 -36.43 31.64
CA GLU A 566 -39.31 -37.38 30.93
C GLU A 566 -40.84 -37.45 31.19
N LEU A 567 -41.53 -37.35 30.04
CA LEU A 567 -42.59 -38.22 29.51
C LEU A 567 -44.08 -37.92 29.74
N GLN A 568 -44.79 -38.04 28.60
CA GLN A 568 -46.21 -38.36 28.37
C GLN A 568 -47.28 -37.26 28.54
N HIS A 569 -47.89 -36.80 27.44
CA HIS A 569 -49.05 -37.47 26.85
C HIS A 569 -49.55 -36.79 25.55
N SER A 570 -49.97 -37.66 24.65
CA SER A 570 -50.69 -37.47 23.40
C SER A 570 -52.15 -37.01 23.61
N ARG A 571 -52.71 -36.20 22.69
CA ARG A 571 -53.96 -36.44 21.92
C ARG A 571 -54.65 -35.16 21.41
N GLN A 572 -55.03 -35.22 20.13
CA GLN A 572 -56.31 -34.75 19.52
C GLN A 572 -56.63 -33.25 19.56
N GLU A 573 -57.30 -32.61 18.60
CA GLU A 573 -57.77 -32.86 17.23
C GLU A 573 -58.44 -31.52 16.79
N GLN A 574 -58.73 -31.37 15.50
CA GLN A 574 -59.74 -30.46 14.91
C GLN A 574 -59.39 -28.97 14.61
N GLN A 575 -59.24 -28.75 13.29
CA GLN A 575 -60.01 -27.83 12.46
C GLN A 575 -60.28 -26.40 12.99
N LYS A 576 -59.73 -25.41 12.28
CA LYS A 576 -60.51 -24.25 11.81
C LYS A 576 -59.84 -23.58 10.61
N SER A 577 -60.57 -23.65 9.51
CA SER A 577 -60.57 -22.74 8.37
C SER A 577 -60.58 -21.26 8.78
N GLU A 578 -59.89 -20.39 8.04
CA GLU A 578 -60.54 -19.32 7.25
C GLU A 578 -59.52 -18.32 6.65
N LYS A 579 -59.75 -18.04 5.36
CA LYS A 579 -59.62 -16.74 4.66
C LYS A 579 -58.23 -16.19 4.33
N LEU A 580 -57.80 -16.53 3.11
CA LEU A 580 -56.99 -15.66 2.24
C LEU A 580 -57.81 -14.42 1.82
N PRO A 581 -57.23 -13.20 1.83
CA PRO A 581 -57.80 -12.06 1.12
C PRO A 581 -57.39 -12.07 -0.38
N PRO A 582 -58.23 -11.49 -1.26
CA PRO A 582 -58.07 -11.59 -2.71
C PRO A 582 -56.99 -10.66 -3.27
N SER A 583 -56.32 -11.17 -4.30
CA SER A 583 -55.47 -10.43 -5.23
C SER A 583 -56.27 -9.38 -6.00
N GLY A 584 -55.97 -8.11 -5.76
CA GLY A 584 -56.33 -7.01 -6.65
C GLY A 584 -55.17 -6.71 -7.63
N PRO A 585 -55.43 -6.50 -8.93
CA PRO A 585 -54.40 -6.12 -9.89
C PRO A 585 -54.07 -4.63 -9.72
N SER A 586 -52.91 -4.35 -9.12
CA SER A 586 -52.25 -3.04 -9.22
C SER A 586 -51.54 -2.96 -10.58
N GLU A 587 -52.30 -2.75 -11.66
CA GLU A 587 -51.71 -2.33 -12.93
C GLU A 587 -51.27 -0.87 -12.82
N ILE A 588 -50.01 -0.66 -12.42
CA ILE A 588 -49.29 0.53 -12.83
C ILE A 588 -48.93 0.29 -14.30
N PRO A 589 -49.45 1.07 -15.27
CA PRO A 589 -49.09 0.87 -16.66
C PRO A 589 -47.57 1.02 -16.81
N PRO A 590 -46.89 0.11 -17.52
CA PRO A 590 -45.47 0.25 -17.76
C PRO A 590 -45.22 1.61 -18.45
N PRO A 591 -44.16 2.34 -18.09
CA PRO A 591 -43.82 3.57 -18.80
C PRO A 591 -43.73 3.23 -20.31
N PRO A 592 -44.25 4.09 -21.19
CA PRO A 592 -44.24 3.83 -22.62
C PRO A 592 -42.80 3.52 -23.03
N LYS A 593 -42.57 2.39 -23.74
CA LYS A 593 -41.25 1.83 -24.11
C LYS A 593 -40.19 2.90 -24.43
N LYS A 594 -40.61 3.99 -25.05
CA LYS A 594 -39.87 5.20 -25.45
C LYS A 594 -39.11 5.96 -24.34
N GLN A 595 -39.57 5.95 -23.08
CA GLN A 595 -38.88 6.64 -21.96
C GLN A 595 -37.69 5.84 -21.40
N ALA A 596 -37.74 4.51 -21.50
CA ALA A 596 -36.66 3.62 -21.06
C ALA A 596 -35.37 3.75 -21.92
N PHE A 597 -35.45 4.33 -23.12
CA PHE A 597 -34.30 4.40 -24.04
C PHE A 597 -33.43 5.64 -23.85
N VAL A 598 -34.02 6.79 -23.51
CA VAL A 598 -33.22 7.96 -23.07
C VAL A 598 -32.49 7.61 -21.78
N VAL A 599 -33.07 6.71 -20.97
CA VAL A 599 -32.44 6.13 -19.78
C VAL A 599 -31.24 5.27 -20.13
N GLU A 600 -31.34 4.45 -21.16
CA GLU A 600 -30.25 3.59 -21.63
C GLU A 600 -29.08 4.38 -22.23
N LEU A 601 -29.36 5.44 -22.99
CA LEU A 601 -28.36 6.35 -23.56
C LEU A 601 -27.64 7.16 -22.46
N LEU A 602 -28.36 7.54 -21.40
CA LEU A 602 -27.80 8.21 -20.22
C LEU A 602 -27.00 7.26 -19.32
N ASN A 603 -27.37 5.97 -19.26
CA ASN A 603 -26.60 4.94 -18.58
C ASN A 603 -25.30 4.57 -19.33
N TYR A 604 -25.32 4.62 -20.67
CA TYR A 604 -24.16 4.36 -21.53
C TYR A 604 -23.08 5.45 -21.43
N ALA A 605 -23.47 6.69 -21.11
CA ALA A 605 -22.56 7.83 -21.01
C ALA A 605 -21.72 7.89 -19.70
N LEU A 606 -21.76 6.85 -18.86
CA LEU A 606 -21.14 6.86 -17.52
C LEU A 606 -19.94 5.91 -17.35
N PRO A 607 -18.82 6.42 -16.80
CA PRO A 607 -17.99 5.68 -15.85
C PRO A 607 -18.66 5.70 -14.45
N GLY A 608 -18.73 4.55 -13.77
CA GLY A 608 -19.44 4.40 -12.49
C GLY A 608 -18.89 5.24 -11.32
N ARG A 609 -19.65 5.36 -10.21
CA ARG A 609 -19.27 6.11 -8.99
C ARG A 609 -17.93 5.71 -8.36
N SER A 610 -17.48 4.47 -8.55
CA SER A 610 -16.15 4.00 -8.10
C SER A 610 -15.00 4.73 -8.81
N ASP A 611 -15.24 5.20 -10.03
CA ASP A 611 -14.27 5.89 -10.88
C ASP A 611 -13.96 7.29 -10.35
N TYR A 612 -14.91 7.93 -9.64
CA TYR A 612 -14.67 9.22 -9.00
C TYR A 612 -13.78 9.10 -7.76
N LYS A 613 -13.99 8.07 -6.94
CA LYS A 613 -13.13 7.81 -5.77
C LYS A 613 -11.72 7.41 -6.21
N ALA A 614 -11.59 6.55 -7.22
CA ALA A 614 -10.31 6.16 -7.79
C ALA A 614 -9.57 7.34 -8.45
N ARG A 615 -10.28 8.20 -9.21
CA ARG A 615 -9.67 9.42 -9.80
C ARG A 615 -9.26 10.42 -8.72
N ARG A 616 -10.03 10.56 -7.64
CA ARG A 616 -9.67 11.42 -6.50
C ARG A 616 -8.46 10.87 -5.75
N GLU A 617 -8.42 9.57 -5.48
CA GLU A 617 -7.26 8.91 -4.86
C GLU A 617 -6.01 9.01 -5.74
N ASN A 618 -6.14 8.84 -7.05
CA ASN A 618 -5.04 8.99 -8.00
C ASN A 618 -4.56 10.46 -8.10
N TYR A 619 -5.47 11.43 -8.01
CA TYR A 619 -5.14 12.85 -7.93
C TYR A 619 -4.39 13.21 -6.63
N GLU A 620 -4.87 12.73 -5.48
CA GLU A 620 -4.19 12.94 -4.19
C GLU A 620 -2.83 12.24 -4.13
N GLN A 621 -2.71 11.04 -4.72
CA GLN A 621 -1.43 10.35 -4.84
C GLN A 621 -0.43 11.14 -5.69
N LYS A 622 -0.84 11.63 -6.87
CA LYS A 622 0.00 12.48 -7.72
C LYS A 622 0.41 13.79 -7.04
N LYS A 623 -0.48 14.38 -6.25
CA LYS A 623 -0.18 15.57 -5.44
C LYS A 623 0.87 15.28 -4.37
N ASN A 624 0.72 14.17 -3.63
CA ASN A 624 1.68 13.74 -2.61
C ASN A 624 3.05 13.40 -3.22
N ASP A 625 3.08 12.76 -4.39
CA ASP A 625 4.33 12.43 -5.10
C ASP A 625 5.04 13.70 -5.59
N ALA A 626 4.28 14.69 -6.07
CA ALA A 626 4.82 16.00 -6.46
C ALA A 626 5.37 16.77 -5.25
N GLU A 627 4.68 16.76 -4.11
CA GLU A 627 5.16 17.36 -2.86
C GLU A 627 6.43 16.67 -2.36
N LEU A 628 6.50 15.33 -2.40
CA LEU A 628 7.69 14.57 -2.03
C LEU A 628 8.87 14.86 -2.96
N ALA A 629 8.63 15.01 -4.26
CA ALA A 629 9.65 15.42 -5.23
C ALA A 629 10.18 16.82 -4.93
N ALA A 630 9.30 17.78 -4.60
CA ALA A 630 9.69 19.13 -4.21
C ALA A 630 10.51 19.16 -2.91
N VAL A 631 10.17 18.33 -1.92
CA VAL A 631 10.96 18.18 -0.68
C VAL A 631 12.35 17.61 -0.96
N LYS A 632 12.46 16.61 -1.86
CA LYS A 632 13.75 16.04 -2.26
C LYS A 632 14.63 17.07 -2.98
N GLU A 633 14.07 17.89 -3.87
CA GLU A 633 14.80 18.97 -4.53
C GLU A 633 15.28 20.04 -3.54
N ARG A 634 14.41 20.49 -2.61
CA ARG A 634 14.85 21.40 -1.52
C ARG A 634 15.97 20.79 -0.68
N GLY A 635 15.91 19.48 -0.42
CA GLY A 635 16.98 18.76 0.30
C GLY A 635 18.31 18.76 -0.46
N LYS A 636 18.30 18.62 -1.79
CA LYS A 636 19.51 18.73 -2.63
C LYS A 636 20.07 20.16 -2.60
N GLU A 637 19.20 21.16 -2.68
CA GLU A 637 19.58 22.57 -2.65
C GLU A 637 20.21 22.96 -1.29
N ILE A 638 19.64 22.50 -0.18
CA ILE A 638 20.22 22.69 1.15
C ILE A 638 21.61 22.07 1.24
N ARG A 639 21.81 20.85 0.74
CA ARG A 639 23.13 20.19 0.72
C ARG A 639 24.14 20.94 -0.16
N LYS A 640 23.70 21.45 -1.32
CA LYS A 640 24.53 22.28 -2.20
C LYS A 640 24.98 23.57 -1.48
N ASN A 641 24.05 24.25 -0.83
CA ASN A 641 24.34 25.47 -0.08
C ASN A 641 25.24 25.21 1.14
N ALA A 642 25.08 24.08 1.81
CA ALA A 642 25.97 23.66 2.89
C ALA A 642 27.42 23.46 2.40
N ARG A 643 27.61 22.78 1.26
CA ARG A 643 28.94 22.62 0.64
C ARG A 643 29.57 23.94 0.21
N ILE A 644 28.77 24.87 -0.33
CA ILE A 644 29.26 26.22 -0.69
C ILE A 644 29.75 26.96 0.56
N ARG A 645 28.96 26.93 1.65
CA ARG A 645 29.35 27.56 2.93
C ARG A 645 30.58 26.93 3.54
N GLU A 646 30.73 25.61 3.43
CA GLU A 646 31.91 24.88 3.90
C GLU A 646 33.15 25.30 3.10
N LYS A 647 33.05 25.36 1.77
CA LYS A 647 34.12 25.86 0.90
C LYS A 647 34.51 27.30 1.20
N GLN A 648 33.53 28.19 1.40
CA GLN A 648 33.79 29.58 1.81
C GLN A 648 34.46 29.67 3.20
N ARG A 649 34.12 28.76 4.12
CA ARG A 649 34.80 28.68 5.43
C ARG A 649 36.24 28.19 5.30
N GLU A 650 36.52 27.26 4.38
CA GLU A 650 37.89 26.82 4.09
C GLU A 650 38.71 27.91 3.41
N GLU A 651 38.13 28.64 2.44
CA GLU A 651 38.76 29.79 1.79
C GLU A 651 39.06 30.91 2.81
N ASN A 652 38.12 31.19 3.73
CA ASN A 652 38.37 32.16 4.81
C ASN A 652 39.36 31.67 5.86
N ARG A 653 39.44 30.35 6.12
CA ARG A 653 40.44 29.76 7.03
C ARG A 653 41.85 29.76 6.43
N THR A 654 41.96 29.72 5.10
CA THR A 654 43.24 29.72 4.38
C THR A 654 43.71 31.12 3.99
N GLY A 655 43.02 32.17 4.44
CA GLY A 655 43.35 33.58 4.23
C GLY A 655 44.72 33.99 4.78
N ARG A 656 45.78 33.67 4.05
CA ARG A 656 46.93 34.56 3.89
C ARG A 656 46.66 35.43 2.67
N PRO A 657 46.78 36.77 2.77
CA PRO A 657 46.72 37.63 1.60
C PRO A 657 47.94 37.34 0.73
N ARG A 658 47.71 36.85 -0.49
CA ARG A 658 48.73 36.91 -1.55
C ARG A 658 48.80 38.35 -2.03
N HIS A 659 49.55 39.18 -1.31
CA HIS A 659 50.16 40.35 -1.93
C HIS A 659 51.27 39.85 -2.86
N GLY A 660 51.07 40.09 -4.15
CA GLY A 660 52.00 39.79 -5.21
C GLY A 660 51.52 40.51 -6.47
N THR A 661 51.75 41.81 -6.50
CA THR A 661 51.78 42.65 -7.69
C THR A 661 52.65 41.99 -8.77
N PRO A 662 52.22 41.95 -10.04
CA PRO A 662 53.14 41.95 -11.16
C PRO A 662 53.40 43.42 -11.56
N ALA A 663 54.56 43.92 -11.15
CA ALA A 663 55.26 44.95 -11.90
C ALA A 663 56.20 44.20 -12.84
N ASP A 664 55.76 44.04 -14.08
CA ASP A 664 56.58 43.74 -15.27
C ASP A 664 55.78 44.25 -16.49
N GLU A 665 55.49 45.55 -16.44
CA GLU A 665 55.69 46.49 -17.53
C GLU A 665 56.51 47.63 -16.91
N LEU A 666 57.80 47.65 -17.26
CA LEU A 666 58.97 48.41 -16.73
C LEU A 666 59.71 47.82 -15.52
#